data_AF-A0A3B8JIK2-F1
#
_entry.id   AF-A0A3B8JIK2-F1
#
_cell.length_a   1.000
_cell.length_b   1.000
_cell.length_c   1.000
_cell.angle_alpha   90.00
_cell.angle_beta   90.00
_cell.angle_gamma   90.00
#
_symmetry.space_group_name_H-M   'P 1'
#
loop_
_entity.id
_entity.type
_entity.pdbx_description
1 polymer ?
#
loop_
_entity_poly.entity_id
_entity_poly.type
_entity_poly.pdbx_seq_one_letter_code
_entity_poly.pdbx_strand_id
1 'polypeptide(L)'
;MDKVVFLKLERDDFNREVQVTLDIAQEGKFPHVTGVKGCLRQAPEVAEFYRDWQTKYYRLESSYRRKRLYFTENNSSDEEGSEPESSLQDCYQAAEKLKTSIQDWLNCEEFRVIEAELFTDLSKNDEIRVIFQTEEDLLRKLPWEVWHFFQRFPNAELGISSLSFRDRQQLATVKQVKILAILGNSDGINTQEDRKILENLPYADVCFLVEPTREQFKSLWEDYWDILFFAGHSSSKDGEKGYIYLNRSDEGKLEISEIEDTLSTAVANGLKLAIFNSCDGLGLARQLERLHVPQVIVMREAVPDKIAQEFLKYFLTDFSRGISLYTCVRRARQMLRELLQIDQIFPGASWLPVICQNPAAKDFVWPSPRPQAVGWRELVKQSRQHSQIALISGLGGGAIAVIAVAWLSSFTPSPCPATEKREAGVCVKNLSKAPLTIEVLSSPYQPVETNNEYQYFDLQQYLKEKLGERVKEVFIEAEYNMSYQKMQNKIAKKDLDIVFTHSPINSWVAKKNGYIWLGSHNFATSAYYRSVLFVRADSPIQSIADIKAKTRVALGHVGSASTFYVPAYDLYGKTLSVSLVNSYGEIQEWVRRGKADVGASIESDIEKKPEFRIIHHSRAIPVAGVFISPKLSVSDRNQIMQIFRQAPREIMDKVNYQNIAEPNYDYLGQISRKTEEIRKCADFNKNPVQFFCQK
;
A
#
# COMPACT_ATOMS: atom_id res chain seq x y z
N MET A 1 22.88 -0.78 -10.97
CA MET A 1 24.06 -1.37 -10.31
C MET A 1 24.03 -0.78 -8.92
N ASP A 2 23.99 -1.63 -7.92
CA ASP A 2 23.64 -1.19 -6.57
C ASP A 2 24.86 -0.50 -5.98
N LYS A 3 24.66 0.75 -5.57
CA LYS A 3 25.69 1.62 -4.97
C LYS A 3 25.61 1.48 -3.46
N VAL A 4 26.77 1.44 -2.83
CA VAL A 4 26.88 1.40 -1.37
C VAL A 4 27.68 2.62 -0.93
N VAL A 5 27.07 3.42 -0.07
CA VAL A 5 27.64 4.63 0.51
C VAL A 5 27.89 4.34 1.98
N PHE A 6 29.13 4.49 2.43
CA PHE A 6 29.50 4.37 3.83
C PHE A 6 29.76 5.75 4.41
N LEU A 7 29.02 6.10 5.46
CA LEU A 7 29.25 7.31 6.25
C LEU A 7 29.69 6.89 7.65
N LYS A 8 31.00 6.93 7.88
CA LYS A 8 31.60 6.62 9.19
C LYS A 8 31.55 7.86 10.06
N LEU A 9 30.75 7.79 11.11
CA LEU A 9 30.64 8.83 12.13
C LEU A 9 31.52 8.44 13.32
N GLU A 10 32.66 9.13 13.43
CA GLU A 10 33.64 8.91 14.48
C GLU A 10 33.51 10.00 15.56
N ARG A 11 33.62 9.58 16.83
CA ARG A 11 33.49 10.35 18.09
C ARG A 11 32.07 10.45 18.66
N ASP A 12 32.01 10.59 19.98
CA ASP A 12 31.00 10.08 20.91
C ASP A 12 30.22 11.17 21.66
N ASP A 13 30.25 12.42 21.20
CA ASP A 13 29.73 13.54 21.97
C ASP A 13 29.20 14.64 21.04
N PHE A 14 27.91 14.98 21.20
CA PHE A 14 27.22 16.06 20.46
C PHE A 14 27.71 17.47 20.83
N ASN A 15 28.50 17.60 21.91
CA ASN A 15 29.12 18.84 22.35
C ASN A 15 30.41 19.16 21.58
N ARG A 16 30.82 18.29 20.66
CA ARG A 16 31.98 18.43 19.79
C ARG A 16 31.58 18.12 18.35
N GLU A 17 32.48 18.43 17.43
CA GLU A 17 32.32 18.06 16.02
C GLU A 17 32.37 16.53 15.84
N VAL A 18 31.42 16.00 15.09
CA VAL A 18 31.38 14.59 14.69
C VAL A 18 32.15 14.45 13.38
N GLN A 19 33.21 13.66 13.38
CA GLN A 19 34.03 13.45 12.19
C GLN A 19 33.32 12.49 11.25
N VAL A 20 33.25 12.83 9.96
CA VAL A 20 32.59 12.00 8.95
C VAL A 20 33.60 11.57 7.90
N THR A 21 33.70 10.26 7.66
CA THR A 21 34.45 9.72 6.53
C THR A 21 33.50 9.03 5.55
N LEU A 22 33.57 9.44 4.29
CA LEU A 22 32.81 8.88 3.18
C LEU A 22 33.65 7.90 2.35
N ASP A 23 33.08 6.73 2.12
CA ASP A 23 33.50 5.79 1.07
C ASP A 23 32.31 5.46 0.15
N ILE A 24 32.53 5.34 -1.16
CA ILE A 24 31.51 4.92 -2.14
C ILE A 24 32.00 3.69 -2.89
N ALA A 25 31.18 2.65 -2.93
CA ALA A 25 31.46 1.39 -3.61
C ALA A 25 30.30 0.96 -4.51
N GLN A 26 30.58 -0.03 -5.36
CA GLN A 26 29.57 -0.87 -5.99
C GLN A 26 29.48 -2.20 -5.23
N GLU A 27 28.32 -2.84 -5.26
CA GLU A 27 28.10 -4.14 -4.61
C GLU A 27 29.21 -5.15 -4.91
N GLY A 28 29.80 -5.71 -3.84
CA GLY A 28 30.85 -6.73 -3.93
C GLY A 28 32.19 -6.25 -4.50
N LYS A 29 32.41 -4.93 -4.62
CA LYS A 29 33.67 -4.33 -5.10
C LYS A 29 34.31 -3.45 -4.03
N PHE A 30 35.61 -3.22 -4.18
CA PHE A 30 36.31 -2.21 -3.39
C PHE A 30 35.77 -0.81 -3.66
N PRO A 31 35.74 0.08 -2.65
CA PRO A 31 35.36 1.47 -2.84
C PRO A 31 36.22 2.16 -3.89
N HIS A 32 35.58 2.88 -4.81
CA HIS A 32 36.27 3.69 -5.82
C HIS A 32 36.41 5.16 -5.38
N VAL A 33 35.56 5.62 -4.47
CA VAL A 33 35.78 6.82 -3.67
C VAL A 33 36.08 6.35 -2.25
N THR A 34 37.18 6.82 -1.66
CA THR A 34 37.55 6.41 -0.30
C THR A 34 38.17 7.52 0.51
N GLY A 35 37.84 7.55 1.80
CA GLY A 35 38.49 8.39 2.78
C GLY A 35 38.19 9.88 2.63
N VAL A 36 37.07 10.26 1.99
CA VAL A 36 36.69 11.66 1.87
C VAL A 36 36.25 12.15 3.24
N LYS A 37 36.95 13.15 3.78
CA LYS A 37 36.75 13.65 5.13
C LYS A 37 35.87 14.90 5.13
N GLY A 38 34.93 14.93 6.05
CA GLY A 38 34.14 16.10 6.43
C GLY A 38 33.83 16.04 7.92
N CYS A 39 33.04 16.99 8.41
CA CYS A 39 32.53 16.91 9.78
C CYS A 39 31.13 17.50 9.86
N LEU A 40 30.40 17.08 10.89
CA LEU A 40 29.20 17.73 11.36
C LEU A 40 29.58 18.60 12.56
N ARG A 41 29.13 19.85 12.59
CA ARG A 41 29.39 20.80 13.69
C ARG A 41 28.87 20.27 15.03
N GLN A 42 29.32 20.83 16.15
CA GLN A 42 28.71 20.54 17.45
C GLN A 42 27.21 20.91 17.44
N ALA A 43 26.36 20.03 17.97
CA ALA A 43 24.91 20.20 17.97
C ALA A 43 24.25 19.51 19.19
N PRO A 44 24.55 19.93 20.44
CA PRO A 44 23.94 19.35 21.64
C PRO A 44 22.41 19.42 21.62
N GLU A 45 21.84 20.43 20.95
CA GLU A 45 20.40 20.61 20.79
C GLU A 45 19.72 19.45 20.05
N VAL A 46 20.42 18.75 19.14
CA VAL A 46 19.86 17.59 18.43
C VAL A 46 19.61 16.45 19.42
N ALA A 47 20.55 16.22 20.33
CA ALA A 47 20.39 15.23 21.40
C ALA A 47 19.26 15.60 22.37
N GLU A 48 19.14 16.89 22.71
CA GLU A 48 18.05 17.39 23.55
C GLU A 48 16.68 17.23 22.88
N PHE A 49 16.56 17.62 21.61
CA PHE A 49 15.29 17.52 20.88
C PHE A 49 14.90 16.06 20.62
N TYR A 50 15.88 15.16 20.45
CA TYR A 50 15.60 13.73 20.39
C TYR A 50 14.96 13.25 21.69
N ARG A 51 15.57 13.57 22.85
CA ARG A 51 15.05 13.15 24.16
C ARG A 51 13.68 13.76 24.46
N ASP A 52 13.47 15.02 24.09
CA ASP A 52 12.16 15.71 24.23
C ASP A 52 11.09 15.03 23.37
N TRP A 53 11.39 14.77 22.10
CA TRP A 53 10.48 14.04 21.20
C TRP A 53 10.19 12.63 21.74
N GLN A 54 11.21 11.86 22.10
CA GLN A 54 11.06 10.49 22.62
C GLN A 54 10.17 10.45 23.87
N THR A 55 10.38 11.38 24.81
CA THR A 55 9.57 11.48 26.03
C THR A 55 8.10 11.77 25.71
N LYS A 56 7.84 12.72 24.80
CA LYS A 56 6.46 13.08 24.38
C LYS A 56 5.81 11.97 23.58
N TYR A 57 6.56 11.32 22.69
CA TYR A 57 6.13 10.18 21.91
C TYR A 57 5.71 9.00 22.81
N TYR A 58 6.52 8.66 23.82
CA TYR A 58 6.18 7.60 24.79
C TYR A 58 4.99 7.95 25.67
N ARG A 59 4.84 9.21 26.07
CA ARG A 59 3.64 9.67 26.79
C ARG A 59 2.39 9.49 25.92
N LEU A 60 2.47 9.87 24.65
CA LEU A 60 1.38 9.74 23.67
C LEU A 60 1.03 8.27 23.46
N GLU A 61 2.01 7.44 23.10
CA GLU A 61 1.85 6.00 22.88
C GLU A 61 1.25 5.29 24.10
N SER A 62 1.75 5.59 25.30
CA SER A 62 1.23 5.03 26.56
C SER A 62 -0.20 5.46 26.87
N SER A 63 -0.60 6.68 26.45
CA SER A 63 -1.98 7.16 26.59
C SER A 63 -2.93 6.38 25.69
N TYR A 64 -2.56 6.19 24.41
CA TYR A 64 -3.34 5.39 23.46
C TYR A 64 -3.42 3.92 23.88
N ARG A 65 -2.32 3.36 24.42
CA ARG A 65 -2.28 1.98 24.93
C ARG A 65 -3.24 1.78 26.11
N ARG A 66 -3.22 2.67 27.10
CA ARG A 66 -4.12 2.61 28.27
C ARG A 66 -5.59 2.72 27.88
N LYS A 67 -5.90 3.57 26.91
CA LYS A 67 -7.27 3.77 26.41
C LYS A 67 -7.75 2.68 25.44
N ARG A 68 -6.92 1.67 25.13
CA ARG A 68 -7.20 0.61 24.14
C ARG A 68 -7.68 1.16 22.78
N LEU A 69 -7.25 2.36 22.43
CA LEU A 69 -7.60 3.02 21.17
C LEU A 69 -6.96 2.32 19.95
N TYR A 70 -6.10 1.32 20.18
CA TYR A 70 -5.55 0.46 19.15
C TYR A 70 -6.50 -0.67 18.70
N PHE A 71 -7.60 -0.94 19.43
CA PHE A 71 -8.42 -2.15 19.26
C PHE A 71 -9.94 -1.92 19.10
N THR A 72 -10.43 -0.72 18.78
CA THR A 72 -11.88 -0.47 18.68
C THR A 72 -12.31 0.29 17.42
N GLU A 73 -13.01 -0.40 16.51
CA GLU A 73 -13.94 0.18 15.53
C GLU A 73 -15.30 0.57 16.15
N ASN A 74 -15.48 0.36 17.46
CA ASN A 74 -16.64 0.84 18.20
C ASN A 74 -16.18 1.31 19.58
N ASN A 75 -16.30 2.60 19.86
CA ASN A 75 -16.42 3.08 21.23
C ASN A 75 -17.23 4.37 21.26
N SER A 76 -18.54 4.19 21.39
CA SER A 76 -19.32 4.95 22.35
C SER A 76 -18.83 4.59 23.75
N SER A 77 -18.06 5.46 24.38
CA SER A 77 -17.94 5.49 25.83
C SER A 77 -17.48 6.87 26.26
N ASP A 78 -18.41 7.56 26.92
CA ASP A 78 -18.23 8.84 27.59
C ASP A 78 -17.18 8.70 28.71
N GLU A 79 -15.98 9.21 28.48
CA GLU A 79 -15.12 9.71 29.56
C GLU A 79 -14.48 11.03 29.11
N GLU A 80 -15.01 12.12 29.66
CA GLU A 80 -14.45 13.47 29.56
C GLU A 80 -13.03 13.49 30.15
N GLY A 81 -12.04 13.49 29.27
CA GLY A 81 -10.64 13.73 29.62
C GLY A 81 -9.93 14.44 28.47
N SER A 82 -9.84 15.75 28.57
CA SER A 82 -9.31 16.76 27.62
C SER A 82 -7.79 16.69 27.33
N GLU A 83 -7.16 15.51 27.42
CA GLU A 83 -5.70 15.36 27.29
C GLU A 83 -5.12 14.88 25.94
N PRO A 84 -5.79 14.10 25.06
CA PRO A 84 -5.12 13.49 23.91
C PRO A 84 -4.75 14.50 22.82
N GLU A 85 -5.54 15.56 22.62
CA GLU A 85 -5.30 16.56 21.57
C GLU A 85 -4.09 17.45 21.90
N SER A 86 -3.93 17.87 23.17
CA SER A 86 -2.74 18.61 23.61
C SER A 86 -1.47 17.77 23.55
N SER A 87 -1.53 16.50 23.98
CA SER A 87 -0.37 15.60 23.98
C SER A 87 0.10 15.26 22.55
N LEU A 88 -0.85 15.12 21.61
CA LEU A 88 -0.54 14.91 20.20
C LEU A 88 0.15 16.14 19.60
N GLN A 89 -0.39 17.33 19.85
CA GLN A 89 0.19 18.58 19.34
C GLN A 89 1.61 18.82 19.89
N ASP A 90 1.84 18.55 21.17
CA ASP A 90 3.18 18.66 21.78
C ASP A 90 4.18 17.70 21.13
N CYS A 91 3.75 16.46 20.87
CA CYS A 91 4.56 15.45 20.19
C CYS A 91 4.87 15.86 18.75
N TYR A 92 3.89 16.40 18.02
CA TYR A 92 4.05 16.91 16.66
C TYR A 92 5.09 18.04 16.60
N GLN A 93 4.98 19.02 17.51
CA GLN A 93 5.94 20.11 17.60
C GLN A 93 7.36 19.61 17.92
N ALA A 94 7.50 18.64 18.83
CA ALA A 94 8.80 18.06 19.14
C ALA A 94 9.40 17.28 17.96
N ALA A 95 8.58 16.54 17.23
CA ALA A 95 8.97 15.81 16.02
C ALA A 95 9.46 16.77 14.92
N GLU A 96 8.71 17.82 14.60
CA GLU A 96 9.11 18.80 13.59
C GLU A 96 10.37 19.59 14.02
N LYS A 97 10.52 19.88 15.32
CA LYS A 97 11.72 20.54 15.85
C LYS A 97 12.96 19.65 15.70
N LEU A 98 12.86 18.37 16.06
CA LEU A 98 13.93 17.38 15.88
C LEU A 98 14.31 17.26 14.40
N LYS A 99 13.32 17.05 13.52
CA LYS A 99 13.50 16.94 12.08
C LYS A 99 14.23 18.16 11.50
N THR A 100 13.76 19.36 11.83
CA THR A 100 14.38 20.61 11.36
C THR A 100 15.82 20.73 11.86
N SER A 101 16.07 20.41 13.14
CA SER A 101 17.43 20.48 13.70
C SER A 101 18.41 19.52 13.02
N ILE A 102 17.98 18.31 12.65
CA ILE A 102 18.82 17.34 11.94
C ILE A 102 19.09 17.81 10.52
N GLN A 103 18.07 18.35 9.84
CA GLN A 103 18.23 18.91 8.50
C GLN A 103 19.21 20.10 8.50
N ASP A 104 19.10 20.99 9.50
CA ASP A 104 20.04 22.11 9.67
C ASP A 104 21.45 21.63 10.01
N TRP A 105 21.56 20.58 10.83
CA TRP A 105 22.83 19.98 11.20
C TRP A 105 23.56 19.36 10.00
N LEU A 106 22.83 18.64 9.15
CA LEU A 106 23.34 18.05 7.90
C LEU A 106 23.61 19.08 6.79
N ASN A 107 23.08 20.30 6.90
CA ASN A 107 23.30 21.38 5.94
C ASN A 107 24.52 22.27 6.28
N CYS A 108 25.31 21.93 7.31
CA CYS A 108 26.47 22.74 7.72
C CYS A 108 27.56 22.78 6.64
N GLU A 109 28.36 23.84 6.63
CA GLU A 109 29.34 24.09 5.56
C GLU A 109 30.39 22.99 5.47
N GLU A 110 30.80 22.47 6.62
CA GLU A 110 31.83 21.45 6.78
C GLU A 110 31.39 20.07 6.27
N PHE A 111 30.08 19.80 6.23
CA PHE A 111 29.52 18.57 5.67
C PHE A 111 29.31 18.65 4.16
N ARG A 112 29.31 19.84 3.56
CA ARG A 112 29.08 20.02 2.12
C ARG A 112 30.09 19.31 1.23
N VAL A 113 31.32 19.08 1.72
CA VAL A 113 32.34 18.31 1.00
C VAL A 113 31.85 16.88 0.74
N ILE A 114 31.19 16.27 1.73
CA ILE A 114 30.59 14.93 1.63
C ILE A 114 29.42 14.95 0.64
N GLU A 115 28.52 15.92 0.75
CA GLU A 115 27.37 16.05 -0.17
C GLU A 115 27.79 16.30 -1.63
N ALA A 116 28.79 17.14 -1.85
CA ALA A 116 29.30 17.44 -3.19
C ALA A 116 29.85 16.19 -3.87
N GLU A 117 30.58 15.35 -3.13
CA GLU A 117 31.10 14.08 -3.65
C GLU A 117 29.96 13.11 -3.98
N LEU A 118 28.99 12.96 -3.07
CA LEU A 118 27.80 12.14 -3.30
C LEU A 118 27.02 12.58 -4.54
N PHE A 119 26.83 13.89 -4.74
CA PHE A 119 26.11 14.41 -5.92
C PHE A 119 26.90 14.30 -7.22
N THR A 120 28.22 14.16 -7.13
CA THR A 120 29.10 13.98 -8.29
C THR A 120 29.13 12.52 -8.73
N ASP A 121 29.19 11.56 -7.79
CA ASP A 121 29.33 10.13 -8.11
C ASP A 121 28.00 9.39 -8.33
N LEU A 122 26.90 9.86 -7.71
CA LEU A 122 25.63 9.15 -7.67
C LEU A 122 24.60 9.70 -8.67
N SER A 123 23.83 8.81 -9.27
CA SER A 123 22.71 9.13 -10.16
C SER A 123 21.36 8.96 -9.47
N LYS A 124 20.36 9.75 -9.85
CA LYS A 124 18.98 9.66 -9.32
C LYS A 124 18.31 8.30 -9.54
N ASN A 125 18.77 7.55 -10.54
CA ASN A 125 18.23 6.23 -10.86
C ASN A 125 18.99 5.08 -10.18
N ASP A 126 20.10 5.37 -9.50
CA ASP A 126 20.85 4.34 -8.78
C ASP A 126 20.02 3.84 -7.61
N GLU A 127 20.10 2.54 -7.36
CA GLU A 127 19.67 1.96 -6.09
C GLU A 127 20.83 2.11 -5.10
N ILE A 128 20.58 2.80 -3.98
CA ILE A 128 21.65 3.29 -3.10
C ILE A 128 21.40 2.81 -1.67
N ARG A 129 22.35 2.05 -1.12
CA ARG A 129 22.36 1.69 0.30
C ARG A 129 23.26 2.67 1.03
N VAL A 130 22.68 3.51 1.88
CA VAL A 130 23.45 4.46 2.70
C VAL A 130 23.63 3.86 4.08
N ILE A 131 24.83 3.40 4.38
CA ILE A 131 25.18 2.73 5.63
C ILE A 131 25.89 3.72 6.55
N PHE A 132 25.19 4.15 7.60
CA PHE A 132 25.77 4.95 8.67
C PHE A 132 26.48 4.05 9.66
N GLN A 133 27.79 4.26 9.82
CA GLN A 133 28.62 3.46 10.71
C GLN A 133 28.99 4.26 11.94
N THR A 134 28.59 3.77 13.11
CA THR A 134 28.87 4.45 14.39
C THR A 134 28.78 3.49 15.57
N GLU A 135 29.59 3.73 16.60
CA GLU A 135 29.46 3.04 17.88
C GLU A 135 28.53 3.78 18.86
N GLU A 136 28.15 5.03 18.55
CA GLU A 136 27.36 5.88 19.46
C GLU A 136 25.86 5.58 19.40
N ASP A 137 25.27 5.28 20.55
CA ASP A 137 23.86 4.84 20.70
C ASP A 137 22.89 5.87 20.14
N LEU A 138 23.09 7.13 20.53
CA LEU A 138 22.16 8.19 20.18
C LEU A 138 22.23 8.49 18.69
N LEU A 139 23.41 8.41 18.05
CA LEU A 139 23.53 8.55 16.61
C LEU A 139 22.78 7.44 15.86
N ARG A 140 22.74 6.20 16.35
CA ARG A 140 21.94 5.12 15.74
C ARG A 140 20.42 5.36 15.84
N LYS A 141 20.00 6.11 16.85
CA LYS A 141 18.60 6.43 17.13
C LYS A 141 18.05 7.60 16.30
N LEU A 142 18.90 8.47 15.77
CA LEU A 142 18.44 9.63 15.02
C LEU A 142 17.71 9.25 13.72
N PRO A 143 16.66 10.01 13.34
CA PRO A 143 15.90 9.80 12.11
C PRO A 143 16.65 10.32 10.87
N TRP A 144 17.79 9.74 10.51
CA TRP A 144 18.64 10.21 9.39
C TRP A 144 17.91 10.27 8.03
N GLU A 145 16.87 9.49 7.84
CA GLU A 145 15.99 9.53 6.65
C GLU A 145 15.34 10.90 6.38
N VAL A 146 15.33 11.83 7.35
CA VAL A 146 14.85 13.20 7.12
C VAL A 146 15.82 14.05 6.31
N TRP A 147 17.04 13.55 6.05
CA TRP A 147 18.02 14.20 5.20
C TRP A 147 17.48 14.37 3.78
N HIS A 148 17.60 15.60 3.24
CA HIS A 148 17.14 15.95 1.89
C HIS A 148 17.77 15.09 0.78
N PHE A 149 18.90 14.43 1.05
CA PHE A 149 19.49 13.43 0.16
C PHE A 149 18.48 12.36 -0.28
N PHE A 150 17.67 11.80 0.63
CA PHE A 150 16.72 10.73 0.31
C PHE A 150 15.54 11.21 -0.55
N GLN A 151 15.23 12.51 -0.53
CA GLN A 151 14.27 13.11 -1.46
C GLN A 151 14.85 13.27 -2.87
N ARG A 152 16.15 13.58 -2.95
CA ARG A 152 16.88 13.77 -4.22
C ARG A 152 17.21 12.44 -4.91
N PHE A 153 17.49 11.40 -4.14
CA PHE A 153 17.78 10.05 -4.59
C PHE A 153 16.64 9.13 -4.18
N PRO A 154 15.56 9.06 -4.99
CA PRO A 154 14.33 8.37 -4.64
C PRO A 154 14.46 6.85 -4.78
N ASN A 155 15.65 6.27 -4.70
CA ASN A 155 15.92 4.83 -4.60
C ASN A 155 17.01 4.56 -3.55
N ALA A 156 17.32 5.56 -2.72
CA ALA A 156 18.21 5.44 -1.59
C ALA A 156 17.42 5.05 -0.33
N GLU A 157 18.00 4.17 0.49
CA GLU A 157 17.48 3.88 1.83
C GLU A 157 18.64 3.70 2.83
N LEU A 158 18.31 3.91 4.10
CA LEU A 158 19.23 3.95 5.21
C LEU A 158 19.45 2.55 5.83
N GLY A 159 20.71 2.25 6.13
CA GLY A 159 21.13 1.18 7.04
C GLY A 159 22.06 1.71 8.12
N ILE A 160 22.15 1.00 9.23
CA ILE A 160 23.04 1.28 10.35
C ILE A 160 24.02 0.13 10.51
N SER A 161 25.23 0.44 10.94
CA SER A 161 26.23 -0.57 11.27
C SER A 161 27.21 -0.11 12.35
N SER A 162 27.92 -1.08 12.93
CA SER A 162 29.13 -0.85 13.71
C SER A 162 30.30 -0.42 12.81
N LEU A 163 31.27 0.28 13.41
CA LEU A 163 32.53 0.66 12.74
C LEU A 163 33.36 -0.59 12.45
N SER A 164 33.31 -1.58 13.34
CA SER A 164 33.96 -2.88 13.15
C SER A 164 32.98 -3.94 12.68
N PHE A 165 33.31 -4.63 11.60
CA PHE A 165 32.54 -5.75 11.07
C PHE A 165 33.49 -6.77 10.42
N ARG A 166 33.01 -8.00 10.21
CA ARG A 166 33.77 -9.07 9.56
C ARG A 166 32.95 -9.73 8.47
N ASP A 167 33.62 -10.09 7.38
CA ASP A 167 33.04 -10.95 6.36
C ASP A 167 32.86 -12.37 6.89
N ARG A 168 31.75 -12.99 6.50
CA ARG A 168 31.45 -14.39 6.77
C ARG A 168 30.80 -14.97 5.52
N GLN A 169 31.26 -16.14 5.08
CA GLN A 169 30.65 -16.83 3.95
C GLN A 169 29.17 -17.10 4.25
N GLN A 170 28.29 -16.57 3.40
CA GLN A 170 26.87 -16.87 3.44
C GLN A 170 26.55 -18.08 2.57
N LEU A 171 25.78 -19.01 3.13
CA LEU A 171 25.25 -20.17 2.40
C LEU A 171 24.15 -19.72 1.44
N ALA A 172 24.14 -20.21 0.20
CA ALA A 172 23.10 -19.88 -0.77
C ALA A 172 21.73 -20.46 -0.37
N THR A 173 20.63 -19.71 -0.58
CA THR A 173 19.28 -20.28 -0.46
C THR A 173 19.02 -21.17 -1.67
N VAL A 174 18.60 -22.41 -1.45
CA VAL A 174 18.55 -23.41 -2.53
C VAL A 174 17.24 -23.37 -3.32
N LYS A 175 16.06 -23.24 -2.66
CA LYS A 175 14.74 -23.25 -3.34
C LYS A 175 13.62 -22.47 -2.66
N GLN A 176 13.45 -22.59 -1.34
CA GLN A 176 12.37 -22.00 -0.55
C GLN A 176 12.99 -21.30 0.66
N VAL A 177 12.42 -20.19 1.10
CA VAL A 177 12.89 -19.47 2.29
C VAL A 177 12.41 -20.18 3.54
N LYS A 178 13.33 -20.63 4.39
CA LYS A 178 12.96 -21.20 5.70
C LYS A 178 12.90 -20.11 6.77
N ILE A 179 11.76 -20.00 7.43
CA ILE A 179 11.50 -19.00 8.46
C ILE A 179 11.20 -19.70 9.78
N LEU A 180 11.98 -19.40 10.82
CA LEU A 180 11.61 -19.71 12.19
C LEU A 180 10.92 -18.49 12.79
N ALA A 181 9.63 -18.61 13.08
CA ALA A 181 8.81 -17.54 13.62
C ALA A 181 8.52 -17.79 15.11
N ILE A 182 9.13 -16.98 15.97
CA ILE A 182 8.94 -17.00 17.41
C ILE A 182 7.86 -15.97 17.76
N LEU A 183 6.69 -16.45 18.18
CA LEU A 183 5.61 -15.62 18.70
C LEU A 183 5.71 -15.63 20.22
N GLY A 184 6.32 -14.60 20.78
CA GLY A 184 6.57 -14.46 22.21
C GLY A 184 5.33 -14.07 23.02
N ASN A 185 5.56 -13.53 24.21
CA ASN A 185 4.50 -13.04 25.10
C ASN A 185 3.59 -12.06 24.35
N SER A 186 2.30 -12.43 24.25
CA SER A 186 1.28 -11.66 23.52
C SER A 186 0.46 -10.71 24.40
N ASP A 187 0.89 -10.40 25.63
CA ASP A 187 0.12 -9.58 26.55
C ASP A 187 -0.08 -8.14 26.01
N GLY A 188 -1.29 -7.82 25.56
CA GLY A 188 -1.63 -6.49 25.05
C GLY A 188 -1.14 -6.20 23.62
N ILE A 189 -0.66 -7.22 22.90
CA ILE A 189 -0.30 -7.17 21.47
C ILE A 189 -0.94 -8.35 20.73
N ASN A 190 -1.14 -8.24 19.42
CA ASN A 190 -1.82 -9.24 18.61
C ASN A 190 -0.85 -10.01 17.71
N THR A 191 -0.11 -10.95 18.29
CA THR A 191 0.84 -11.81 17.56
C THR A 191 0.16 -12.73 16.52
N GLN A 192 -1.17 -12.84 16.53
CA GLN A 192 -1.90 -13.63 15.53
C GLN A 192 -1.98 -12.94 14.17
N GLU A 193 -1.94 -11.60 14.10
CA GLU A 193 -1.84 -10.92 12.80
C GLU A 193 -0.46 -11.13 12.17
N ASP A 194 0.61 -11.07 12.98
CA ASP A 194 1.96 -11.42 12.51
C ASP A 194 2.00 -12.84 11.96
N ARG A 195 1.39 -13.80 12.67
CA ARG A 195 1.25 -15.19 12.23
C ARG A 195 0.57 -15.30 10.86
N LYS A 196 -0.57 -14.63 10.68
CA LYS A 196 -1.32 -14.66 9.42
C LYS A 196 -0.51 -14.08 8.25
N ILE A 197 0.27 -13.02 8.50
CA ILE A 197 1.14 -12.44 7.46
C ILE A 197 2.17 -13.48 7.01
N LEU A 198 2.81 -14.16 7.96
CA LEU A 198 3.86 -15.15 7.70
C LEU A 198 3.32 -16.44 7.03
N GLU A 199 2.14 -16.93 7.44
CA GLU A 199 1.52 -18.14 6.85
C GLU A 199 1.18 -17.98 5.36
N ASN A 200 1.00 -16.74 4.88
CA ASN A 200 0.62 -16.45 3.50
C ASN A 200 1.80 -16.12 2.57
N LEU A 201 3.05 -16.27 3.04
CA LEU A 201 4.21 -15.90 2.24
C LEU A 201 4.47 -16.91 1.10
N PRO A 202 4.62 -16.43 -0.15
CA PRO A 202 4.93 -17.30 -1.27
C PRO A 202 6.36 -17.81 -1.18
N TYR A 203 6.57 -19.08 -1.51
CA TYR A 203 7.90 -19.71 -1.49
C TYR A 203 8.60 -19.60 -0.12
N ALA A 204 7.83 -19.63 0.98
CA ALA A 204 8.34 -19.74 2.35
C ALA A 204 7.89 -21.05 3.01
N ASP A 205 8.76 -21.66 3.81
CA ASP A 205 8.45 -22.71 4.76
C ASP A 205 8.57 -22.10 6.16
N VAL A 206 7.45 -21.98 6.87
CA VAL A 206 7.38 -21.25 8.14
C VAL A 206 7.11 -22.22 9.29
N CYS A 207 8.04 -22.26 10.23
CA CYS A 207 7.89 -22.99 11.49
C CYS A 207 7.58 -22.02 12.62
N PHE A 208 6.45 -22.23 13.31
CA PHE A 208 6.02 -21.38 14.41
C PHE A 208 6.38 -21.98 15.77
N LEU A 209 7.03 -21.17 16.61
CA LEU A 209 7.19 -21.40 18.04
C LEU A 209 6.32 -20.39 18.79
N VAL A 210 5.19 -20.84 19.33
CA VAL A 210 4.22 -19.98 20.03
C VAL A 210 4.40 -20.08 21.53
N GLU A 211 4.67 -18.95 22.16
CA GLU A 211 5.07 -18.80 23.56
C GLU A 211 6.06 -19.88 24.05
N PRO A 212 7.20 -20.07 23.36
CA PRO A 212 8.03 -21.26 23.57
C PRO A 212 8.76 -21.28 24.92
N THR A 213 9.17 -22.47 25.35
CA THR A 213 10.19 -22.66 26.38
C THR A 213 11.59 -22.55 25.78
N ARG A 214 12.60 -22.39 26.65
CA ARG A 214 14.01 -22.31 26.21
C ARG A 214 14.46 -23.57 25.49
N GLU A 215 14.00 -24.76 25.88
CA GLU A 215 14.36 -26.03 25.24
C GLU A 215 13.90 -26.12 23.79
N GLN A 216 12.82 -25.42 23.42
CA GLN A 216 12.31 -25.40 22.05
C GLN A 216 13.21 -24.62 21.08
N PHE A 217 14.16 -23.83 21.61
CA PHE A 217 15.20 -23.16 20.82
C PHE A 217 16.23 -24.13 20.24
N LYS A 218 16.21 -25.42 20.63
CA LYS A 218 17.03 -26.46 19.97
C LYS A 218 16.85 -26.48 18.44
N SER A 219 15.70 -26.05 17.92
CA SER A 219 15.44 -25.90 16.48
C SER A 219 16.42 -24.96 15.78
N LEU A 220 16.95 -23.94 16.46
CA LEU A 220 18.00 -23.06 15.95
C LEU A 220 19.36 -23.75 15.85
N TRP A 221 19.60 -24.81 16.64
CA TRP A 221 20.82 -25.62 16.59
C TRP A 221 20.76 -26.73 15.55
N GLU A 222 19.61 -27.41 15.48
CA GLU A 222 19.46 -28.68 14.75
C GLU A 222 19.24 -28.50 13.24
N ASP A 223 18.84 -27.31 12.80
CA ASP A 223 18.42 -27.05 11.42
C ASP A 223 19.03 -25.76 10.85
N TYR A 224 18.83 -25.53 9.55
CA TYR A 224 19.13 -24.27 8.89
C TYR A 224 17.87 -23.39 8.78
N TRP A 225 18.08 -22.09 8.86
CA TRP A 225 17.04 -21.08 8.73
C TRP A 225 17.56 -19.93 7.87
N ASP A 226 16.75 -19.41 6.95
CA ASP A 226 17.10 -18.19 6.20
C ASP A 226 16.70 -16.94 6.99
N ILE A 227 15.53 -16.98 7.63
CA ILE A 227 14.96 -15.88 8.42
C ILE A 227 14.64 -16.34 9.85
N LEU A 228 15.07 -15.55 10.83
CA LEU A 228 14.58 -15.60 12.20
C LEU A 228 13.59 -14.45 12.40
N PHE A 229 12.35 -14.76 12.73
CA PHE A 229 11.33 -13.76 13.00
C PHE A 229 10.93 -13.81 14.49
N PHE A 230 10.80 -12.65 15.11
CA PHE A 230 10.27 -12.51 16.47
C PHE A 230 9.18 -11.43 16.52
N ALA A 231 8.03 -11.78 17.09
CA ALA A 231 6.98 -10.85 17.49
C ALA A 231 6.61 -11.11 18.95
N GLY A 232 6.62 -10.08 19.77
CA GLY A 232 6.53 -10.21 21.23
C GLY A 232 7.00 -8.96 21.94
N HIS A 233 6.92 -8.94 23.26
CA HIS A 233 7.60 -7.90 24.03
C HIS A 233 9.12 -8.04 23.91
N SER A 234 9.79 -6.90 23.76
CA SER A 234 11.24 -6.76 23.90
C SER A 234 11.58 -5.49 24.68
N SER A 235 12.80 -5.41 25.18
CA SER A 235 13.28 -4.22 25.88
C SER A 235 14.80 -4.11 25.74
N SER A 236 15.27 -2.90 25.43
CA SER A 236 16.69 -2.56 25.39
C SER A 236 17.04 -1.40 26.34
N LYS A 237 16.35 -1.30 27.48
CA LYS A 237 16.38 -0.14 28.42
C LYS A 237 17.78 0.37 28.81
N ASP A 238 18.80 -0.47 28.79
CA ASP A 238 20.17 -0.09 29.14
C ASP A 238 21.09 0.14 27.92
N GLY A 239 20.56 0.12 26.69
CA GLY A 239 21.29 0.34 25.42
C GLY A 239 22.25 -0.79 25.01
N GLU A 240 22.78 -1.53 25.99
CA GLU A 240 23.74 -2.62 25.76
C GLU A 240 23.13 -4.01 25.74
N LYS A 241 22.02 -4.22 26.48
CA LYS A 241 21.39 -5.53 26.66
C LYS A 241 19.99 -5.56 26.09
N GLY A 242 19.77 -6.44 25.12
CA GLY A 242 18.46 -6.77 24.58
C GLY A 242 17.83 -7.94 25.33
N TYR A 243 16.57 -7.77 25.69
CA TYR A 243 15.72 -8.81 26.26
C TYR A 243 14.55 -9.11 25.34
N ILE A 244 14.20 -10.38 25.19
CA ILE A 244 12.95 -10.83 24.59
C ILE A 244 12.13 -11.61 25.60
N TYR A 245 10.80 -11.49 25.55
CA TYR A 245 9.88 -12.20 26.43
C TYR A 245 9.22 -13.31 25.64
N LEU A 246 9.66 -14.54 25.87
CA LEU A 246 9.20 -15.73 25.16
C LEU A 246 7.78 -16.11 25.53
N ASN A 247 7.40 -15.95 26.80
CA ASN A 247 6.08 -16.28 27.31
C ASN A 247 5.81 -15.43 28.57
N ARG A 248 4.69 -15.70 29.25
CA ARG A 248 4.25 -14.91 30.42
C ARG A 248 4.94 -15.29 31.74
N SER A 249 5.76 -16.34 31.77
CA SER A 249 6.45 -16.75 32.99
C SER A 249 7.68 -15.87 33.25
N ASP A 250 8.09 -15.78 34.52
CA ASP A 250 9.32 -15.08 34.91
C ASP A 250 10.57 -15.70 34.25
N GLU A 251 10.55 -17.02 33.99
CA GLU A 251 11.60 -17.75 33.28
C GLU A 251 11.60 -17.49 31.76
N GLY A 252 10.49 -16.96 31.22
CA GLY A 252 10.30 -16.59 29.82
C GLY A 252 11.04 -15.32 29.41
N LYS A 253 11.62 -14.56 30.35
CA LYS A 253 12.53 -13.45 30.04
C LYS A 253 13.90 -14.01 29.62
N LEU A 254 14.35 -13.64 28.43
CA LEU A 254 15.62 -14.11 27.87
C LEU A 254 16.50 -12.92 27.49
N GLU A 255 17.70 -12.83 28.08
CA GLU A 255 18.76 -11.98 27.54
C GLU A 255 19.38 -12.64 26.32
N ILE A 256 19.62 -11.89 25.26
CA ILE A 256 20.18 -12.46 24.01
C ILE A 256 21.59 -13.01 24.21
N SER A 257 22.34 -12.46 25.16
CA SER A 257 23.65 -12.95 25.57
C SER A 257 23.60 -14.39 26.09
N GLU A 258 22.46 -14.85 26.61
CA GLU A 258 22.27 -16.22 27.12
C GLU A 258 22.11 -17.26 25.98
N ILE A 259 21.85 -16.81 24.75
CA ILE A 259 21.68 -17.68 23.58
C ILE A 259 22.68 -17.36 22.46
N GLU A 260 23.84 -16.76 22.79
CA GLU A 260 24.88 -16.40 21.81
C GLU A 260 25.36 -17.60 20.99
N ASP A 261 25.61 -18.74 21.62
CA ASP A 261 26.06 -19.95 20.92
C ASP A 261 24.97 -20.50 20.00
N THR A 262 23.71 -20.41 20.44
CA THR A 262 22.53 -20.81 19.64
C THR A 262 22.44 -19.99 18.37
N LEU A 263 22.50 -18.66 18.50
CA LEU A 263 22.42 -17.74 17.38
C LEU A 263 23.66 -17.82 16.50
N SER A 264 24.86 -17.97 17.09
CA SER A 264 26.11 -18.16 16.34
C SER A 264 26.07 -19.41 15.46
N THR A 265 25.48 -20.50 15.99
CA THR A 265 25.24 -21.75 15.28
C THR A 265 24.22 -21.54 14.16
N ALA A 266 23.10 -20.86 14.43
CA ALA A 266 22.11 -20.53 13.39
C ALA A 266 22.72 -19.70 12.24
N VAL A 267 23.57 -18.72 12.54
CA VAL A 267 24.33 -17.95 11.53
C VAL A 267 25.29 -18.85 10.76
N ALA A 268 25.99 -19.78 11.43
CA ALA A 268 26.87 -20.73 10.76
C ALA A 268 26.09 -21.69 9.85
N ASN A 269 24.86 -22.04 10.23
CA ASN A 269 23.96 -22.90 9.46
C ASN A 269 23.19 -22.16 8.34
N GLY A 270 23.31 -20.83 8.23
CA GLY A 270 22.81 -20.09 7.07
C GLY A 270 21.81 -18.96 7.35
N LEU A 271 21.61 -18.55 8.61
CA LEU A 271 20.77 -17.40 8.96
C LEU A 271 21.25 -16.13 8.25
N LYS A 272 20.34 -15.49 7.51
CA LYS A 272 20.63 -14.30 6.67
C LYS A 272 19.97 -13.03 7.20
N LEU A 273 18.74 -13.16 7.66
CA LEU A 273 17.93 -12.03 8.10
C LEU A 273 17.29 -12.36 9.45
N ALA A 274 17.37 -11.42 10.39
CA ALA A 274 16.57 -11.46 11.60
C ALA A 274 15.59 -10.27 11.63
N ILE A 275 14.31 -10.53 11.88
CA ILE A 275 13.27 -9.51 11.94
C ILE A 275 12.70 -9.53 13.34
N PHE A 276 12.94 -8.47 14.09
CA PHE A 276 12.34 -8.28 15.41
C PHE A 276 11.26 -7.22 15.27
N ASN A 277 10.03 -7.70 15.04
CA ASN A 277 8.84 -6.88 14.94
C ASN A 277 8.33 -6.52 16.34
N SER A 278 9.21 -5.98 17.16
CA SER A 278 8.99 -5.77 18.59
C SER A 278 9.41 -4.35 19.02
N CYS A 279 8.92 -3.92 20.18
CA CYS A 279 9.15 -2.58 20.71
C CYS A 279 10.59 -2.44 21.22
N ASP A 280 11.36 -1.48 20.67
CA ASP A 280 12.75 -1.15 21.04
C ASP A 280 13.78 -2.30 20.85
N GLY A 281 14.36 -2.35 19.65
CA GLY A 281 15.26 -3.43 19.23
C GLY A 281 16.70 -3.03 18.92
N LEU A 282 17.16 -1.79 19.18
CA LEU A 282 18.53 -1.41 18.83
C LEU A 282 19.61 -2.11 19.68
N GLY A 283 19.37 -2.29 20.99
CA GLY A 283 20.30 -3.06 21.85
C GLY A 283 20.39 -4.51 21.40
N LEU A 284 19.25 -5.09 21.04
CA LEU A 284 19.13 -6.41 20.42
C LEU A 284 19.87 -6.50 19.08
N ALA A 285 19.70 -5.51 18.19
CA ALA A 285 20.41 -5.46 16.92
C ALA A 285 21.92 -5.45 17.09
N ARG A 286 22.46 -4.72 18.06
CA ARG A 286 23.91 -4.72 18.37
C ARG A 286 24.42 -6.08 18.81
N GLN A 287 23.68 -6.77 19.67
CA GLN A 287 24.08 -8.12 20.09
C GLN A 287 24.10 -9.07 18.88
N LEU A 288 23.11 -8.97 17.98
CA LEU A 288 23.06 -9.76 16.75
C LEU A 288 24.16 -9.39 15.75
N GLU A 289 24.53 -8.12 15.65
CA GLU A 289 25.67 -7.66 14.85
C GLU A 289 26.99 -8.25 15.37
N ARG A 290 27.20 -8.31 16.70
CA ARG A 290 28.38 -8.97 17.33
C ARG A 290 28.42 -10.47 17.02
N LEU A 291 27.25 -11.09 16.87
CA LEU A 291 27.10 -12.48 16.44
C LEU A 291 27.20 -12.64 14.91
N HIS A 292 27.48 -11.55 14.19
CA HIS A 292 27.64 -11.51 12.73
C HIS A 292 26.38 -11.94 11.97
N VAL A 293 25.20 -11.72 12.54
CA VAL A 293 23.93 -11.85 11.80
C VAL A 293 23.99 -10.86 10.62
N PRO A 294 23.82 -11.30 9.36
CA PRO A 294 24.11 -10.44 8.22
C PRO A 294 23.25 -9.19 8.13
N GLN A 295 21.94 -9.34 8.37
CA GLN A 295 20.96 -8.27 8.29
C GLN A 295 19.95 -8.44 9.42
N VAL A 296 19.58 -7.34 10.06
CA VAL A 296 18.58 -7.29 11.13
C VAL A 296 17.63 -6.13 10.85
N ILE A 297 16.33 -6.36 10.98
CA ILE A 297 15.31 -5.31 10.95
C ILE A 297 14.73 -5.18 12.36
N VAL A 298 14.80 -3.96 12.90
CA VAL A 298 14.30 -3.62 14.25
C VAL A 298 13.58 -2.28 14.24
N MET A 299 12.89 -1.98 15.34
CA MET A 299 12.37 -0.65 15.64
C MET A 299 13.34 0.11 16.53
N ARG A 300 13.65 1.37 16.18
CA ARG A 300 14.56 2.23 16.97
C ARG A 300 14.07 2.54 18.37
N GLU A 301 12.76 2.61 18.54
CA GLU A 301 12.05 2.90 19.78
C GLU A 301 10.76 2.04 19.80
N ALA A 302 10.03 2.04 20.92
CA ALA A 302 8.76 1.32 20.99
C ALA A 302 7.74 1.84 19.96
N VAL A 303 6.98 0.94 19.35
CA VAL A 303 5.93 1.27 18.38
C VAL A 303 4.59 0.68 18.80
N PRO A 304 3.47 1.32 18.48
CA PRO A 304 2.18 0.66 18.51
C PRO A 304 2.19 -0.65 17.69
N ASP A 305 1.56 -1.68 18.24
CA ASP A 305 1.47 -3.02 17.63
C ASP A 305 0.97 -2.97 16.18
N LYS A 306 -0.06 -2.16 15.92
CA LYS A 306 -0.61 -1.95 14.57
C LYS A 306 0.40 -1.36 13.58
N ILE A 307 1.31 -0.49 14.03
CA ILE A 307 2.35 0.08 13.17
C ILE A 307 3.39 -0.99 12.82
N ALA A 308 3.76 -1.82 13.80
CA ALA A 308 4.65 -2.96 13.58
C ALA A 308 4.04 -3.98 12.59
N GLN A 309 2.76 -4.33 12.75
CA GLN A 309 2.04 -5.24 11.85
C GLN A 309 1.93 -4.70 10.42
N GLU A 310 1.55 -3.44 10.26
CA GLU A 310 1.41 -2.83 8.93
C GLU A 310 2.78 -2.65 8.24
N PHE A 311 3.82 -2.29 9.00
CA PHE A 311 5.20 -2.31 8.49
C PHE A 311 5.57 -3.70 7.96
N LEU A 312 5.39 -4.74 8.79
CA LEU A 312 5.74 -6.12 8.47
C LEU A 312 5.01 -6.60 7.21
N LYS A 313 3.70 -6.31 7.13
CA LYS A 313 2.85 -6.63 5.99
C LYS A 313 3.37 -5.99 4.71
N TYR A 314 3.61 -4.67 4.68
CA TYR A 314 4.12 -3.99 3.49
C TYR A 314 5.51 -4.49 3.10
N PHE A 315 6.41 -4.64 4.08
CA PHE A 315 7.77 -5.11 3.87
C PHE A 315 7.79 -6.52 3.26
N LEU A 316 7.12 -7.50 3.89
CA LEU A 316 7.15 -8.89 3.42
C LEU A 316 6.39 -9.11 2.11
N THR A 317 5.35 -8.31 1.84
CA THR A 317 4.63 -8.34 0.56
C THR A 317 5.56 -8.02 -0.61
N ASP A 318 6.37 -6.96 -0.48
CA ASP A 318 7.32 -6.60 -1.53
C ASP A 318 8.56 -7.51 -1.52
N PHE A 319 9.07 -7.86 -0.34
CA PHE A 319 10.29 -8.65 -0.21
C PHE A 319 10.12 -10.07 -0.77
N SER A 320 8.96 -10.70 -0.50
CA SER A 320 8.64 -12.03 -1.05
C SER A 320 8.46 -12.07 -2.58
N ARG A 321 8.36 -10.90 -3.23
CA ARG A 321 8.32 -10.75 -4.69
C ARG A 321 9.71 -10.55 -5.32
N GLY A 322 10.78 -10.63 -4.53
CA GLY A 322 12.16 -10.48 -4.99
C GLY A 322 12.62 -9.03 -5.14
N ILE A 323 11.92 -8.06 -4.56
CA ILE A 323 12.39 -6.68 -4.43
C ILE A 323 13.49 -6.64 -3.36
N SER A 324 14.48 -5.77 -3.51
CA SER A 324 15.60 -5.67 -2.57
C SER A 324 15.16 -5.22 -1.18
N LEU A 325 15.88 -5.69 -0.15
CA LEU A 325 15.57 -5.42 1.25
C LEU A 325 15.44 -3.92 1.56
N TYR A 326 16.39 -3.11 1.08
CA TYR A 326 16.38 -1.65 1.25
C TYR A 326 15.19 -0.98 0.58
N THR A 327 14.87 -1.38 -0.66
CA THR A 327 13.70 -0.84 -1.36
C THR A 327 12.39 -1.21 -0.64
N CYS A 328 12.29 -2.43 -0.12
CA CYS A 328 11.11 -2.88 0.63
C CYS A 328 10.91 -2.08 1.92
N VAL A 329 11.97 -1.88 2.72
CA VAL A 329 11.88 -1.08 3.95
C VAL A 329 11.46 0.35 3.63
N ARG A 330 12.06 0.97 2.61
CA ARG A 330 11.68 2.31 2.17
C ARG A 330 10.22 2.44 1.80
N ARG A 331 9.74 1.52 0.96
CA ARG A 331 8.34 1.50 0.52
C ARG A 331 7.40 1.27 1.69
N ALA A 332 7.72 0.35 2.60
CA ALA A 332 6.94 0.13 3.80
C ALA A 332 6.82 1.42 4.64
N ARG A 333 7.93 2.12 4.89
CA ARG A 333 7.95 3.41 5.61
C ARG A 333 7.16 4.50 4.89
N GLN A 334 7.25 4.56 3.56
CA GLN A 334 6.47 5.48 2.74
C GLN A 334 4.97 5.18 2.84
N MET A 335 4.57 3.90 2.74
CA MET A 335 3.18 3.47 2.83
C MET A 335 2.59 3.75 4.22
N LEU A 336 3.35 3.49 5.29
CA LEU A 336 2.98 3.89 6.64
C LEU A 336 2.68 5.40 6.72
N ARG A 337 3.57 6.23 6.18
CA ARG A 337 3.43 7.69 6.22
C ARG A 337 2.29 8.20 5.34
N GLU A 338 2.16 7.70 4.12
CA GLU A 338 1.26 8.28 3.11
C GLU A 338 -0.13 7.65 3.10
N LEU A 339 -0.23 6.33 3.30
CA LEU A 339 -1.52 5.62 3.24
C LEU A 339 -2.20 5.57 4.60
N LEU A 340 -1.45 5.23 5.65
CA LEU A 340 -1.96 5.15 7.01
C LEU A 340 -1.87 6.48 7.78
N GLN A 341 -1.17 7.47 7.22
CA GLN A 341 -0.97 8.79 7.84
C GLN A 341 -0.48 8.65 9.29
N ILE A 342 0.38 7.65 9.57
CA ILE A 342 0.74 7.32 10.96
C ILE A 342 1.39 8.49 11.68
N ASP A 343 2.11 9.36 10.97
CA ASP A 343 2.78 10.52 11.56
C ASP A 343 1.80 11.63 11.99
N GLN A 344 0.52 11.56 11.58
CA GLN A 344 -0.54 12.42 12.12
C GLN A 344 -1.08 11.93 13.47
N ILE A 345 -0.89 10.65 13.78
CA ILE A 345 -1.40 10.00 15.00
C ILE A 345 -0.25 9.77 15.99
N PHE A 346 0.92 9.41 15.49
CA PHE A 346 2.18 9.19 16.19
C PHE A 346 3.31 9.89 15.44
N PRO A 347 3.52 11.21 15.67
CA PRO A 347 4.52 11.98 14.95
C PRO A 347 5.93 11.37 15.04
N GLY A 348 6.46 10.96 13.89
CA GLY A 348 7.79 10.34 13.78
C GLY A 348 7.78 8.81 13.86
N ALA A 349 6.62 8.14 13.93
CA ALA A 349 6.57 6.69 13.97
C ALA A 349 7.09 6.04 12.67
N SER A 350 6.98 6.71 11.52
CA SER A 350 7.55 6.21 10.25
C SER A 350 9.09 6.18 10.23
N TRP A 351 9.73 6.83 11.23
CA TRP A 351 11.18 6.87 11.40
C TRP A 351 11.77 5.63 12.05
N LEU A 352 10.92 4.84 12.71
CA LEU A 352 11.36 3.83 13.66
C LEU A 352 11.83 2.52 13.03
N PRO A 353 11.22 1.99 11.94
CA PRO A 353 11.74 0.80 11.29
C PRO A 353 13.11 1.07 10.64
N VAL A 354 14.12 0.28 11.01
CA VAL A 354 15.49 0.47 10.52
C VAL A 354 16.18 -0.86 10.23
N ILE A 355 17.10 -0.82 9.25
CA ILE A 355 17.99 -1.93 8.90
C ILE A 355 19.30 -1.75 9.66
N CYS A 356 19.69 -2.78 10.41
CA CYS A 356 21.04 -2.96 10.93
C CYS A 356 21.73 -4.00 10.05
N GLN A 357 22.86 -3.65 9.44
CA GLN A 357 23.54 -4.51 8.48
C GLN A 357 25.02 -4.67 8.81
N ASN A 358 25.51 -5.90 8.67
CA ASN A 358 26.93 -6.16 8.48
C ASN A 358 27.34 -5.74 7.05
N PRO A 359 28.19 -4.71 6.86
CA PRO A 359 28.56 -4.18 5.55
C PRO A 359 29.24 -5.18 4.62
N ALA A 360 29.88 -6.21 5.19
CA ALA A 360 30.52 -7.27 4.40
C ALA A 360 29.51 -8.33 3.90
N ALA A 361 28.30 -8.36 4.46
CA ALA A 361 27.24 -9.25 4.03
C ALA A 361 26.71 -8.88 2.64
N LYS A 362 26.49 -9.89 1.81
CA LYS A 362 25.71 -9.74 0.58
C LYS A 362 24.24 -9.56 0.94
N ASP A 363 23.53 -8.84 0.06
CA ASP A 363 22.09 -8.70 0.20
C ASP A 363 21.36 -10.04 0.09
N PHE A 364 20.46 -10.27 1.04
CA PHE A 364 19.54 -11.39 0.97
C PHE A 364 18.44 -11.09 -0.06
N VAL A 365 18.33 -11.94 -1.07
CA VAL A 365 17.31 -11.83 -2.12
C VAL A 365 16.36 -13.01 -2.01
N TRP A 366 15.07 -12.71 -1.93
CA TRP A 366 14.05 -13.74 -1.91
C TRP A 366 14.05 -14.56 -3.21
N PRO A 367 14.07 -15.90 -3.15
CA PRO A 367 13.98 -16.78 -4.31
C PRO A 367 12.57 -16.73 -4.90
N SER A 368 12.32 -15.76 -5.77
CA SER A 368 11.08 -15.65 -6.57
C SER A 368 11.40 -15.87 -8.05
N PRO A 369 10.46 -16.38 -8.87
CA PRO A 369 10.63 -16.38 -10.32
C PRO A 369 10.66 -14.93 -10.78
N ARG A 370 11.85 -14.42 -11.08
CA ARG A 370 12.04 -13.05 -11.59
C ARG A 370 11.05 -12.80 -12.72
N PRO A 371 10.28 -11.69 -12.72
CA PRO A 371 9.81 -11.14 -13.98
C PRO A 371 11.07 -10.92 -14.82
N GLN A 372 11.18 -11.61 -15.95
CA GLN A 372 12.27 -11.32 -16.88
C GLN A 372 12.13 -9.85 -17.25
N ALA A 373 13.13 -9.05 -16.89
CA ALA A 373 13.28 -7.71 -17.42
C ALA A 373 13.42 -7.88 -18.94
N VAL A 374 12.36 -7.53 -19.68
CA VAL A 374 12.44 -7.44 -21.14
C VAL A 374 13.41 -6.31 -21.43
N GLY A 375 14.65 -6.68 -21.69
CA GLY A 375 15.73 -5.75 -21.98
C GLY A 375 15.40 -5.01 -23.26
N TRP A 376 15.11 -3.72 -23.15
CA TRP A 376 14.94 -2.77 -24.26
C TRP A 376 16.14 -2.75 -25.24
N ARG A 377 17.26 -3.38 -24.88
CA ARG A 377 18.49 -3.48 -25.69
C ARG A 377 18.46 -4.58 -26.75
N GLU A 378 17.52 -5.54 -26.72
CA GLU A 378 17.35 -6.48 -27.85
C GLU A 378 16.41 -5.94 -28.94
N LEU A 379 15.51 -5.01 -28.61
CA LEU A 379 14.60 -4.38 -29.58
C LEU A 379 15.27 -3.29 -30.45
N VAL A 380 16.50 -2.86 -30.12
CA VAL A 380 17.23 -1.83 -30.88
C VAL A 380 18.25 -2.42 -31.88
N LYS A 381 18.46 -3.75 -31.88
CA LYS A 381 19.29 -4.41 -32.91
C LYS A 381 18.52 -4.82 -34.18
N GLN A 382 17.19 -4.65 -34.21
CA GLN A 382 16.35 -5.00 -35.37
C GLN A 382 15.89 -3.81 -36.22
N SER A 383 16.47 -2.62 -36.06
CA SER A 383 16.13 -1.44 -36.90
C SER A 383 17.31 -0.84 -37.70
N ARG A 384 18.41 -1.59 -37.87
CA ARG A 384 19.52 -1.21 -38.78
C ARG A 384 19.95 -2.36 -39.69
N GLN A 385 19.02 -2.86 -40.48
CA GLN A 385 19.31 -3.46 -41.78
C GLN A 385 18.18 -3.02 -42.70
N HIS A 386 18.50 -2.66 -43.93
CA HIS A 386 17.64 -2.10 -44.99
C HIS A 386 17.72 -0.59 -45.16
N SER A 387 18.91 -0.13 -45.55
CA SER A 387 19.00 0.97 -46.52
C SER A 387 20.35 0.93 -47.22
N GLN A 388 20.46 0.13 -48.29
CA GLN A 388 21.32 0.42 -49.45
C GLN A 388 20.67 -0.11 -50.74
N ILE A 389 20.30 0.84 -51.60
CA ILE A 389 20.44 0.90 -53.07
C ILE A 389 19.95 -0.30 -53.90
N ALA A 390 18.97 -0.05 -54.77
CA ALA A 390 18.95 -0.60 -56.12
C ALA A 390 18.29 0.39 -57.11
N LEU A 391 19.12 0.90 -58.03
CA LEU A 391 18.77 1.64 -59.23
C LEU A 391 18.33 0.67 -60.35
N ILE A 392 17.22 1.02 -60.99
CA ILE A 392 16.86 0.92 -62.43
C ILE A 392 17.46 -0.21 -63.30
N SER A 393 16.58 -1.04 -63.85
CA SER A 393 16.40 -1.39 -65.29
C SER A 393 15.54 -2.66 -65.35
N GLY A 394 14.62 -2.92 -66.25
CA GLY A 394 14.13 -2.28 -67.47
C GLY A 394 13.41 -3.38 -68.27
N LEU A 395 12.21 -3.06 -68.78
CA LEU A 395 11.51 -3.69 -69.91
C LEU A 395 10.83 -5.06 -69.72
N GLY A 396 9.57 -5.12 -70.18
CA GLY A 396 8.97 -6.33 -70.75
C GLY A 396 7.55 -6.58 -70.30
N GLY A 397 6.57 -6.27 -71.15
CA GLY A 397 5.15 -6.36 -70.85
C GLY A 397 4.62 -7.77 -70.59
N GLY A 398 3.36 -7.84 -70.17
CA GLY A 398 2.59 -9.08 -70.23
C GLY A 398 1.69 -9.30 -69.03
N ALA A 399 0.57 -8.58 -69.01
CA ALA A 399 -0.57 -8.93 -68.17
C ALA A 399 -1.08 -10.35 -68.52
N ILE A 400 -1.79 -10.94 -67.56
CA ILE A 400 -2.67 -12.12 -67.64
C ILE A 400 -1.99 -13.46 -67.27
N ALA A 401 -1.86 -13.73 -65.96
CA ALA A 401 -1.94 -15.12 -65.42
C ALA A 401 -2.12 -15.23 -63.89
N VAL A 402 -2.65 -14.24 -63.14
CA VAL A 402 -2.74 -14.37 -61.65
C VAL A 402 -4.13 -14.10 -61.06
N ILE A 403 -5.17 -13.86 -61.88
CA ILE A 403 -6.52 -13.59 -61.34
C ILE A 403 -7.15 -14.81 -60.62
N ALA A 404 -6.62 -16.02 -60.78
CA ALA A 404 -7.13 -17.21 -60.09
C ALA A 404 -6.52 -17.48 -58.69
N VAL A 405 -5.46 -16.79 -58.26
CA VAL A 405 -4.83 -17.03 -56.93
C VAL A 405 -5.08 -15.88 -55.94
N ALA A 406 -5.48 -14.70 -56.43
CA ALA A 406 -5.69 -13.51 -55.58
C ALA A 406 -7.02 -13.50 -54.79
N TRP A 407 -7.95 -14.43 -55.03
CA TRP A 407 -9.24 -14.49 -54.33
C TRP A 407 -9.28 -15.41 -53.10
N LEU A 408 -8.21 -16.17 -52.82
CA LEU A 408 -8.14 -17.05 -51.63
C LEU A 408 -7.16 -16.57 -50.55
N SER A 409 -6.37 -15.51 -50.77
CA SER A 409 -5.37 -15.02 -49.81
C SER A 409 -5.77 -13.78 -49.00
N SER A 410 -6.99 -13.26 -49.17
CA SER A 410 -7.44 -12.01 -48.50
C SER A 410 -8.29 -12.20 -47.24
N PHE A 411 -8.40 -13.44 -46.73
CA PHE A 411 -9.10 -13.76 -45.48
C PHE A 411 -8.22 -14.56 -44.51
N THR A 412 -6.95 -14.20 -44.34
CA THR A 412 -6.23 -14.56 -43.13
C THR A 412 -6.39 -13.40 -42.14
N PRO A 413 -7.25 -13.53 -41.12
CA PRO A 413 -7.35 -12.51 -40.09
C PRO A 413 -5.98 -12.25 -39.45
N SER A 414 -5.67 -11.01 -39.13
CA SER A 414 -4.42 -10.65 -38.44
C SER A 414 -4.16 -11.58 -37.24
N PRO A 415 -2.93 -12.05 -37.01
CA PRO A 415 -2.66 -12.95 -35.89
C PRO A 415 -3.05 -12.27 -34.58
N CYS A 416 -3.71 -13.02 -33.69
CA CYS A 416 -4.04 -12.51 -32.35
C CYS A 416 -2.74 -12.36 -31.52
N PRO A 417 -2.71 -11.44 -30.56
CA PRO A 417 -1.65 -11.37 -29.55
C PRO A 417 -1.40 -12.73 -28.87
N ALA A 418 -0.18 -12.96 -28.36
CA ALA A 418 0.23 -14.24 -27.78
C ALA A 418 -0.64 -14.71 -26.58
N THR A 419 -1.28 -13.77 -25.89
CA THR A 419 -2.18 -13.97 -24.74
C THR A 419 -3.65 -14.17 -25.14
N GLU A 420 -3.96 -14.15 -26.44
CA GLU A 420 -5.31 -14.27 -26.98
C GLU A 420 -5.45 -15.50 -27.88
N LYS A 421 -6.69 -15.93 -28.10
CA LYS A 421 -7.07 -16.99 -29.05
C LYS A 421 -8.15 -16.46 -29.98
N ARG A 422 -8.22 -17.01 -31.19
CA ARG A 422 -9.25 -16.63 -32.17
C ARG A 422 -10.49 -17.50 -31.99
N GLU A 423 -11.64 -16.87 -31.78
CA GLU A 423 -12.92 -17.56 -31.64
C GLU A 423 -14.00 -16.76 -32.40
N ALA A 424 -14.76 -17.45 -33.27
CA ALA A 424 -15.77 -16.83 -34.13
C ALA A 424 -15.27 -15.58 -34.91
N GLY A 425 -14.01 -15.58 -35.34
CA GLY A 425 -13.41 -14.49 -36.12
C GLY A 425 -12.91 -13.29 -35.31
N VAL A 426 -13.01 -13.29 -33.98
CA VAL A 426 -12.52 -12.23 -33.09
C VAL A 426 -11.43 -12.77 -32.16
N CYS A 427 -10.46 -11.93 -31.79
CA CYS A 427 -9.48 -12.29 -30.76
C CYS A 427 -10.10 -12.11 -29.37
N VAL A 428 -10.07 -13.18 -28.57
CA VAL A 428 -10.57 -13.23 -27.20
C VAL A 428 -9.45 -13.66 -26.27
N LYS A 429 -9.51 -13.25 -25.00
CA LYS A 429 -8.48 -13.60 -24.02
C LYS A 429 -8.36 -15.11 -23.87
N ASN A 430 -7.13 -15.61 -23.86
CA ASN A 430 -6.86 -17.02 -23.62
C ASN A 430 -6.48 -17.25 -22.16
N LEU A 431 -7.43 -17.71 -21.36
CA LEU A 431 -7.26 -17.88 -19.91
C LEU A 431 -6.18 -18.92 -19.54
N SER A 432 -5.80 -19.86 -20.42
CA SER A 432 -4.67 -20.76 -20.15
C SER A 432 -3.30 -20.12 -20.36
N LYS A 433 -3.25 -18.94 -21.00
CA LYS A 433 -2.00 -18.19 -21.28
C LYS A 433 -1.92 -16.86 -20.53
N ALA A 434 -3.04 -16.29 -20.13
CA ALA A 434 -3.13 -15.03 -19.40
C ALA A 434 -4.05 -15.17 -18.19
N PRO A 435 -3.74 -14.53 -17.06
CA PRO A 435 -4.55 -14.65 -15.85
C PRO A 435 -5.93 -14.02 -16.02
N LEU A 436 -6.92 -14.54 -15.28
CA LEU A 436 -8.22 -13.91 -15.09
C LEU A 436 -8.10 -12.82 -14.02
N THR A 437 -8.41 -11.57 -14.37
CA THR A 437 -8.25 -10.41 -13.46
C THR A 437 -9.61 -9.93 -12.94
N ILE A 438 -9.75 -9.82 -11.63
CA ILE A 438 -10.93 -9.29 -10.96
C ILE A 438 -10.59 -7.91 -10.42
N GLU A 439 -11.17 -6.88 -11.02
CA GLU A 439 -10.96 -5.50 -10.58
C GLU A 439 -12.02 -5.10 -9.55
N VAL A 440 -11.55 -4.49 -8.45
CA VAL A 440 -12.40 -3.98 -7.38
C VAL A 440 -12.16 -2.48 -7.22
N LEU A 441 -13.23 -1.69 -7.28
CA LEU A 441 -13.13 -0.27 -6.96
C LEU A 441 -12.94 -0.10 -5.44
N SER A 442 -11.71 0.18 -4.99
CA SER A 442 -11.49 0.61 -3.62
C SER A 442 -12.01 2.05 -3.45
N SER A 443 -12.96 2.27 -2.54
CA SER A 443 -13.36 3.63 -2.21
C SER A 443 -12.19 4.36 -1.51
N PRO A 444 -11.86 5.62 -1.86
CA PRO A 444 -10.84 6.40 -1.15
C PRO A 444 -11.22 6.74 0.30
N TYR A 445 -12.43 6.34 0.75
CA TYR A 445 -12.96 6.61 2.09
C TYR A 445 -13.32 5.34 2.86
N GLN A 446 -13.03 4.15 2.32
CA GLN A 446 -13.04 2.93 3.13
C GLN A 446 -11.74 2.87 3.91
N PRO A 447 -11.77 2.69 5.24
CA PRO A 447 -10.55 2.51 6.02
C PRO A 447 -9.74 1.35 5.42
N VAL A 448 -8.42 1.52 5.38
CA VAL A 448 -7.42 0.56 4.85
C VAL A 448 -7.55 -0.83 5.51
N GLU A 449 -8.25 -0.91 6.65
CA GLU A 449 -8.60 -2.13 7.37
C GLU A 449 -9.53 -3.08 6.59
N THR A 450 -10.31 -2.58 5.63
CA THR A 450 -10.99 -3.44 4.65
C THR A 450 -10.04 -3.74 3.48
N ASN A 451 -9.05 -4.61 3.69
CA ASN A 451 -8.19 -5.06 2.61
C ASN A 451 -9.05 -5.72 1.51
N ASN A 452 -9.29 -4.99 0.41
CA ASN A 452 -10.00 -5.49 -0.78
C ASN A 452 -9.31 -6.72 -1.43
N GLU A 453 -8.09 -7.08 -1.02
CA GLU A 453 -7.42 -8.31 -1.48
C GLU A 453 -7.85 -9.54 -0.64
N TYR A 454 -7.88 -9.42 0.70
CA TYR A 454 -8.30 -10.51 1.60
C TYR A 454 -9.81 -10.77 1.58
N GLN A 455 -10.61 -9.72 1.36
CA GLN A 455 -12.06 -9.87 1.22
C GLN A 455 -12.42 -10.78 0.03
N TYR A 456 -11.65 -10.69 -1.07
CA TYR A 456 -11.91 -11.40 -2.32
C TYR A 456 -11.05 -12.66 -2.48
N PHE A 457 -10.17 -12.96 -1.53
CA PHE A 457 -9.26 -14.11 -1.59
C PHE A 457 -10.02 -15.44 -1.70
N ASP A 458 -11.06 -15.65 -0.90
CA ASP A 458 -11.83 -16.90 -0.94
C ASP A 458 -12.53 -17.06 -2.30
N LEU A 459 -13.02 -15.95 -2.87
CA LEU A 459 -13.59 -15.94 -4.22
C LEU A 459 -12.53 -16.23 -5.29
N GLN A 460 -11.31 -15.67 -5.15
CA GLN A 460 -10.18 -15.93 -6.03
C GLN A 460 -9.80 -17.42 -6.03
N GLN A 461 -9.66 -18.03 -4.85
CA GLN A 461 -9.34 -19.45 -4.71
C GLN A 461 -10.46 -20.31 -5.28
N TYR A 462 -11.72 -19.99 -4.96
CA TYR A 462 -12.88 -20.69 -5.48
C TYR A 462 -12.95 -20.65 -7.02
N LEU A 463 -12.72 -19.49 -7.63
CA LEU A 463 -12.67 -19.36 -9.09
C LEU A 463 -11.51 -20.15 -9.69
N LYS A 464 -10.32 -20.09 -9.08
CA LYS A 464 -9.15 -20.83 -9.54
C LYS A 464 -9.36 -22.34 -9.48
N GLU A 465 -9.94 -22.85 -8.39
CA GLU A 465 -10.29 -24.26 -8.21
C GLU A 465 -11.32 -24.72 -9.25
N LYS A 466 -12.43 -23.98 -9.40
CA LYS A 466 -13.52 -24.38 -10.31
C LYS A 466 -13.20 -24.21 -11.80
N LEU A 467 -12.27 -23.33 -12.14
CA LEU A 467 -11.78 -23.20 -13.52
C LEU A 467 -10.66 -24.19 -13.84
N GLY A 468 -9.92 -24.67 -12.85
CA GLY A 468 -8.87 -25.67 -13.02
C GLY A 468 -7.85 -25.27 -14.09
N GLU A 469 -7.56 -26.19 -15.01
CA GLU A 469 -6.61 -25.98 -16.12
C GLU A 469 -7.09 -24.96 -17.18
N ARG A 470 -8.37 -24.56 -17.14
CA ARG A 470 -8.90 -23.53 -18.07
C ARG A 470 -8.31 -22.16 -17.78
N VAL A 471 -7.84 -21.91 -16.56
CA VAL A 471 -7.25 -20.64 -16.15
C VAL A 471 -5.83 -20.85 -15.63
N LYS A 472 -4.88 -20.05 -16.13
CA LYS A 472 -3.50 -20.05 -15.66
C LYS A 472 -3.43 -19.61 -14.20
N GLU A 473 -4.06 -18.48 -13.88
CA GLU A 473 -4.06 -17.82 -12.57
C GLU A 473 -5.30 -16.93 -12.48
N VAL A 474 -5.77 -16.66 -11.25
CA VAL A 474 -6.79 -15.64 -10.97
C VAL A 474 -6.15 -14.60 -10.09
N PHE A 475 -6.27 -13.31 -10.42
CA PHE A 475 -5.73 -12.20 -9.65
C PHE A 475 -6.82 -11.22 -9.26
N ILE A 476 -6.70 -10.67 -8.05
CA ILE A 476 -7.47 -9.50 -7.63
C ILE A 476 -6.63 -8.26 -7.92
N GLU A 477 -7.15 -7.36 -8.75
CA GLU A 477 -6.60 -6.02 -8.94
C GLU A 477 -7.40 -5.05 -8.08
N ALA A 478 -6.82 -4.67 -6.94
CA ALA A 478 -7.33 -3.64 -6.06
C ALA A 478 -6.35 -2.45 -6.08
N GLU A 479 -6.53 -1.54 -7.03
CA GLU A 479 -5.74 -0.32 -7.05
C GLU A 479 -6.27 0.67 -6.00
N TYR A 480 -5.52 0.86 -4.91
CA TYR A 480 -5.84 1.84 -3.88
C TYR A 480 -5.96 3.25 -4.47
N ASN A 481 -6.98 4.00 -4.04
CA ASN A 481 -7.33 5.32 -4.57
C ASN A 481 -7.71 5.32 -6.06
N MET A 482 -8.20 4.21 -6.61
CA MET A 482 -8.78 4.22 -7.95
C MET A 482 -9.92 5.24 -8.05
N SER A 483 -9.73 6.26 -8.88
CA SER A 483 -10.79 7.22 -9.16
C SER A 483 -11.90 6.57 -9.96
N TYR A 484 -13.14 7.01 -9.73
CA TYR A 484 -14.30 6.59 -10.51
C TYR A 484 -14.07 6.76 -12.01
N GLN A 485 -13.40 7.85 -12.43
CA GLN A 485 -13.08 8.11 -13.84
C GLN A 485 -12.06 7.11 -14.40
N LYS A 486 -11.05 6.73 -13.60
CA LYS A 486 -10.06 5.72 -14.00
C LYS A 486 -10.72 4.36 -14.22
N MET A 487 -11.62 3.96 -13.32
CA MET A 487 -12.44 2.74 -13.48
C MET A 487 -13.28 2.80 -14.77
N GLN A 488 -13.98 3.90 -15.01
CA GLN A 488 -14.79 4.08 -16.22
C GLN A 488 -13.95 3.99 -17.50
N ASN A 489 -12.72 4.52 -17.49
CA ASN A 489 -11.79 4.42 -18.60
C ASN A 489 -11.33 2.97 -18.84
N LYS A 490 -10.99 2.22 -17.77
CA LYS A 490 -10.65 0.79 -17.87
C LYS A 490 -11.81 -0.04 -18.43
N ILE A 491 -13.04 0.22 -17.95
CA ILE A 491 -14.28 -0.41 -18.47
C ILE A 491 -14.48 -0.06 -19.95
N ALA A 492 -14.30 1.20 -20.36
CA ALA A 492 -14.49 1.63 -21.75
C ALA A 492 -13.49 0.97 -22.72
N LYS A 493 -12.24 0.79 -22.29
CA LYS A 493 -11.21 0.05 -23.04
C LYS A 493 -11.41 -1.47 -23.05
N LYS A 494 -12.34 -1.94 -22.21
CA LYS A 494 -12.62 -3.36 -21.96
C LYS A 494 -11.38 -4.10 -21.44
N ASP A 495 -10.61 -3.45 -20.57
CA ASP A 495 -9.35 -3.99 -20.04
C ASP A 495 -9.57 -4.90 -18.82
N LEU A 496 -10.76 -4.85 -18.23
CA LEU A 496 -11.14 -5.63 -17.05
C LEU A 496 -11.84 -6.93 -17.48
N ASP A 497 -11.51 -8.08 -16.88
CA ASP A 497 -12.22 -9.34 -17.12
C ASP A 497 -13.48 -9.49 -16.28
N ILE A 498 -13.36 -9.29 -14.96
CA ILE A 498 -14.46 -9.22 -14.01
C ILE A 498 -14.33 -7.90 -13.24
N VAL A 499 -15.42 -7.18 -13.06
CA VAL A 499 -15.41 -5.89 -12.36
C VAL A 499 -16.50 -5.83 -11.29
N PHE A 500 -16.09 -5.61 -10.06
CA PHE A 500 -16.96 -5.18 -8.97
C PHE A 500 -17.06 -3.66 -9.04
N THR A 501 -18.23 -3.16 -9.46
CA THR A 501 -18.32 -1.73 -9.84
C THR A 501 -18.47 -0.79 -8.65
N HIS A 502 -18.94 -1.27 -7.49
CA HIS A 502 -19.23 -0.53 -6.23
C HIS A 502 -20.08 0.75 -6.38
N SER A 503 -20.52 1.06 -7.60
CA SER A 503 -21.23 2.27 -7.95
C SER A 503 -22.21 1.99 -9.07
N PRO A 504 -23.49 2.35 -8.90
CA PRO A 504 -24.49 2.25 -9.97
C PRO A 504 -24.10 3.00 -11.25
N ILE A 505 -23.34 4.09 -11.13
CA ILE A 505 -22.84 4.84 -12.29
C ILE A 505 -21.81 4.01 -13.07
N ASN A 506 -20.89 3.34 -12.37
CA ASN A 506 -19.94 2.43 -13.02
C ASN A 506 -20.64 1.19 -13.59
N SER A 507 -21.70 0.69 -12.94
CA SER A 507 -22.55 -0.38 -13.48
C SER A 507 -23.20 0.01 -14.81
N TRP A 508 -23.75 1.23 -14.90
CA TRP A 508 -24.24 1.77 -16.16
C TRP A 508 -23.13 1.86 -17.23
N VAL A 509 -21.93 2.30 -16.84
CA VAL A 509 -20.77 2.37 -17.74
C VAL A 509 -20.31 0.98 -18.20
N ALA A 510 -20.40 -0.05 -17.37
CA ALA A 510 -20.14 -1.44 -17.75
C ALA A 510 -21.16 -1.92 -18.79
N LYS A 511 -22.46 -1.76 -18.49
CA LYS A 511 -23.56 -2.17 -19.36
C LYS A 511 -23.47 -1.53 -20.74
N LYS A 512 -23.27 -0.21 -20.83
CA LYS A 512 -23.16 0.50 -22.11
C LYS A 512 -21.96 0.05 -22.96
N ASN A 513 -20.93 -0.53 -22.33
CA ASN A 513 -19.73 -1.06 -23.01
C ASN A 513 -19.81 -2.56 -23.31
N GLY A 514 -20.98 -3.18 -23.12
CA GLY A 514 -21.21 -4.58 -23.47
C GLY A 514 -20.69 -5.59 -22.44
N TYR A 515 -20.38 -5.15 -21.22
CA TYR A 515 -20.17 -6.07 -20.10
C TYR A 515 -21.49 -6.72 -19.70
N ILE A 516 -21.42 -7.97 -19.26
CA ILE A 516 -22.58 -8.80 -18.94
C ILE A 516 -22.74 -8.90 -17.42
N TRP A 517 -23.98 -8.81 -16.94
CA TRP A 517 -24.32 -8.93 -15.51
C TRP A 517 -23.98 -10.32 -14.97
N LEU A 518 -23.27 -10.36 -13.83
CA LEU A 518 -23.07 -11.57 -13.02
C LEU A 518 -24.03 -11.59 -11.83
N GLY A 519 -24.14 -10.48 -11.11
CA GLY A 519 -24.95 -10.34 -9.89
C GLY A 519 -24.78 -8.95 -9.27
N SER A 520 -25.45 -8.69 -8.15
CA SER A 520 -25.32 -7.42 -7.44
C SER A 520 -24.12 -7.41 -6.50
N HIS A 521 -23.58 -6.23 -6.28
CA HIS A 521 -22.58 -5.94 -5.25
C HIS A 521 -23.24 -5.13 -4.12
N ASN A 522 -24.21 -5.74 -3.43
CA ASN A 522 -24.89 -5.17 -2.25
C ASN A 522 -25.79 -6.21 -1.56
N PHE A 523 -25.90 -6.14 -0.23
CA PHE A 523 -26.88 -6.81 0.61
C PHE A 523 -28.16 -5.99 0.82
N ALA A 524 -28.61 -5.27 -0.21
CA ALA A 524 -29.90 -4.62 -0.12
C ALA A 524 -31.00 -5.70 -0.21
N THR A 525 -32.02 -5.61 0.64
CA THR A 525 -33.24 -6.45 0.54
C THR A 525 -34.02 -6.22 -0.76
N SER A 526 -33.61 -5.24 -1.57
CA SER A 526 -34.21 -4.80 -2.81
C SER A 526 -33.13 -4.50 -3.86
N ALA A 527 -33.42 -4.77 -5.13
CA ALA A 527 -32.58 -4.42 -6.28
C ALA A 527 -32.47 -2.90 -6.52
N TYR A 528 -33.21 -2.10 -5.75
CA TYR A 528 -33.25 -0.65 -5.84
C TYR A 528 -33.27 0.03 -4.48
N TYR A 529 -32.71 1.23 -4.41
CA TYR A 529 -32.74 2.14 -3.27
C TYR A 529 -33.05 3.56 -3.74
N ARG A 530 -33.22 4.53 -2.83
CA ARG A 530 -33.50 5.93 -3.18
C ARG A 530 -32.47 6.89 -2.58
N SER A 531 -32.21 7.96 -3.31
CA SER A 531 -31.57 9.17 -2.80
C SER A 531 -32.64 10.06 -2.17
N VAL A 532 -32.26 10.78 -1.12
CA VAL A 532 -33.10 11.77 -0.47
C VAL A 532 -32.35 13.08 -0.30
N LEU A 533 -33.08 14.19 -0.42
CA LEU A 533 -32.64 15.47 0.12
C LEU A 533 -33.27 15.66 1.49
N PHE A 534 -32.47 16.02 2.48
CA PHE A 534 -32.91 16.19 3.86
C PHE A 534 -32.40 17.47 4.46
N VAL A 535 -33.09 17.92 5.50
CA VAL A 535 -32.80 19.13 6.29
C VAL A 535 -32.87 18.79 7.77
N ARG A 536 -32.47 19.71 8.65
CA ARG A 536 -32.79 19.60 10.07
C ARG A 536 -34.30 19.59 10.28
N ALA A 537 -34.78 18.86 11.28
CA ALA A 537 -36.21 18.77 11.59
C ALA A 537 -36.88 20.15 11.76
N ASP A 538 -36.17 21.12 12.34
CA ASP A 538 -36.61 22.50 12.59
C ASP A 538 -36.40 23.48 11.41
N SER A 539 -35.89 23.01 10.27
CA SER A 539 -35.63 23.85 9.11
C SER A 539 -36.93 24.38 8.48
N PRO A 540 -36.97 25.65 8.01
CA PRO A 540 -38.12 26.21 7.31
C PRO A 540 -38.27 25.68 5.86
N ILE A 541 -37.25 24.99 5.32
CA ILE A 541 -37.27 24.42 3.97
C ILE A 541 -38.20 23.19 3.96
N GLN A 542 -39.25 23.20 3.13
CA GLN A 542 -40.24 22.12 3.05
C GLN A 542 -40.06 21.23 1.82
N SER A 543 -39.53 21.78 0.73
CA SER A 543 -39.37 21.07 -0.54
C SER A 543 -38.23 21.63 -1.39
N ILE A 544 -37.93 21.00 -2.53
CA ILE A 544 -36.99 21.53 -3.53
C ILE A 544 -37.37 22.95 -4.00
N ALA A 545 -38.66 23.30 -3.99
CA ALA A 545 -39.11 24.64 -4.40
C ALA A 545 -38.56 25.74 -3.48
N ASP A 546 -38.35 25.44 -2.19
CA ASP A 546 -37.87 26.40 -1.19
C ASP A 546 -36.35 26.61 -1.23
N ILE A 547 -35.62 25.78 -1.98
CA ILE A 547 -34.17 25.90 -2.16
C ILE A 547 -33.87 27.08 -3.08
N LYS A 548 -33.18 28.09 -2.54
CA LYS A 548 -32.81 29.37 -3.17
C LYS A 548 -31.30 29.45 -3.41
N ALA A 549 -30.83 30.47 -4.12
CA ALA A 549 -29.41 30.60 -4.46
C ALA A 549 -28.45 30.68 -3.26
N LYS A 550 -28.94 31.23 -2.13
CA LYS A 550 -28.18 31.29 -0.88
C LYS A 550 -28.25 30.01 -0.04
N THR A 551 -29.08 29.04 -0.41
CA THR A 551 -29.20 27.77 0.32
C THR A 551 -27.92 26.98 0.14
N ARG A 552 -27.32 26.57 1.25
CA ARG A 552 -26.10 25.75 1.29
C ARG A 552 -26.47 24.29 1.18
N VAL A 553 -26.04 23.64 0.11
CA VAL A 553 -26.32 22.23 -0.17
C VAL A 553 -25.04 21.42 -0.04
N ALA A 554 -25.03 20.47 0.88
CA ALA A 554 -23.96 19.48 1.01
C ALA A 554 -24.27 18.27 0.12
N LEU A 555 -23.39 18.04 -0.86
CA LEU A 555 -23.42 16.89 -1.76
C LEU A 555 -22.20 16.00 -1.49
N GLY A 556 -22.31 14.72 -1.85
CA GLY A 556 -21.20 13.79 -1.72
C GLY A 556 -20.21 13.86 -2.88
N HIS A 557 -19.30 12.89 -2.91
CA HIS A 557 -18.30 12.76 -3.96
C HIS A 557 -18.92 12.71 -5.37
N VAL A 558 -18.25 13.34 -6.34
CA VAL A 558 -18.69 13.52 -7.75
C VAL A 558 -18.91 12.22 -8.54
N GLY A 559 -18.56 11.07 -7.98
CA GLY A 559 -18.80 9.73 -8.51
C GLY A 559 -20.02 9.00 -7.92
N SER A 560 -20.65 9.57 -6.89
CA SER A 560 -21.74 8.94 -6.15
C SER A 560 -23.07 9.06 -6.88
N ALA A 561 -23.79 7.95 -7.02
CA ALA A 561 -25.14 7.96 -7.58
C ALA A 561 -26.12 8.74 -6.67
N SER A 562 -26.15 8.40 -5.38
CA SER A 562 -27.17 8.88 -4.44
C SER A 562 -26.86 10.20 -3.76
N THR A 563 -25.60 10.62 -3.70
CA THR A 563 -25.23 11.88 -3.04
C THR A 563 -24.72 12.94 -4.01
N PHE A 564 -24.56 12.60 -5.29
CA PHE A 564 -24.16 13.56 -6.32
C PHE A 564 -25.00 13.48 -7.59
N TYR A 565 -24.96 12.37 -8.35
CA TYR A 565 -25.57 12.33 -9.68
C TYR A 565 -27.07 12.56 -9.69
N VAL A 566 -27.79 11.87 -8.81
CA VAL A 566 -29.24 11.97 -8.70
C VAL A 566 -29.64 13.32 -8.08
N PRO A 567 -29.06 13.77 -6.95
CA PRO A 567 -29.29 15.12 -6.42
C PRO A 567 -29.00 16.25 -7.43
N ALA A 568 -27.92 16.15 -8.20
CA ALA A 568 -27.57 17.16 -9.20
C ALA A 568 -28.59 17.23 -10.34
N TYR A 569 -29.17 16.08 -10.70
CA TYR A 569 -30.27 16.02 -11.65
C TYR A 569 -31.58 16.56 -11.07
N ASP A 570 -31.90 16.23 -9.82
CA ASP A 570 -33.12 16.70 -9.14
C ASP A 570 -33.07 18.21 -8.86
N LEU A 571 -31.87 18.79 -8.73
CA LEU A 571 -31.61 20.22 -8.59
C LEU A 571 -31.40 20.94 -9.94
N TYR A 572 -31.61 20.27 -11.07
CA TYR A 572 -31.40 20.83 -12.40
C TYR A 572 -32.14 22.16 -12.59
N GLY A 573 -31.46 23.13 -13.20
CA GLY A 573 -32.01 24.47 -13.43
C GLY A 573 -31.89 25.44 -12.25
N LYS A 574 -31.36 25.00 -11.11
CA LYS A 574 -31.05 25.90 -9.97
C LYS A 574 -29.61 26.40 -9.99
N THR A 575 -29.38 27.53 -9.34
CA THR A 575 -28.06 28.08 -9.02
C THR A 575 -27.94 28.13 -7.52
N LEU A 576 -26.97 27.45 -6.90
CA LEU A 576 -26.94 27.15 -5.45
C LEU A 576 -25.54 27.29 -4.87
N SER A 577 -25.43 27.48 -3.55
CA SER A 577 -24.17 27.30 -2.84
C SER A 577 -23.97 25.82 -2.52
N VAL A 578 -22.96 25.18 -3.09
CA VAL A 578 -22.67 23.75 -2.96
C VAL A 578 -21.36 23.54 -2.21
N SER A 579 -21.35 22.54 -1.35
CA SER A 579 -20.13 22.00 -0.76
C SER A 579 -20.07 20.51 -1.03
N LEU A 580 -18.95 20.06 -1.61
CA LEU A 580 -18.68 18.65 -1.78
C LEU A 580 -17.99 18.13 -0.51
N VAL A 581 -18.59 17.11 0.08
CA VAL A 581 -18.10 16.44 1.29
C VAL A 581 -17.92 14.96 1.01
N ASN A 582 -17.09 14.31 1.82
CA ASN A 582 -16.46 13.05 1.42
C ASN A 582 -17.19 11.80 1.93
N SER A 583 -18.18 11.94 2.82
CA SER A 583 -18.95 10.80 3.34
C SER A 583 -20.40 11.15 3.66
N TYR A 584 -21.27 10.13 3.72
CA TYR A 584 -22.66 10.26 4.18
C TYR A 584 -22.76 10.86 5.59
N GLY A 585 -21.87 10.42 6.50
CA GLY A 585 -21.81 10.91 7.88
C GLY A 585 -21.44 12.39 7.96
N GLU A 586 -20.50 12.84 7.13
CA GLU A 586 -20.09 14.25 7.08
C GLU A 586 -21.22 15.15 6.55
N ILE A 587 -21.96 14.72 5.51
CA ILE A 587 -23.15 15.44 5.03
C ILE A 587 -24.15 15.64 6.17
N GLN A 588 -24.44 14.56 6.91
CA GLN A 588 -25.36 14.60 8.04
C GLN A 588 -24.87 15.54 9.16
N GLU A 589 -23.58 15.50 9.48
CA GLU A 589 -23.00 16.39 10.51
C GLU A 589 -23.04 17.86 10.10
N TRP A 590 -22.79 18.16 8.83
CA TRP A 590 -22.89 19.52 8.32
C TRP A 590 -24.31 20.07 8.38
N VAL A 591 -25.31 19.24 8.05
CA VAL A 591 -26.72 19.63 8.21
C VAL A 591 -27.07 19.81 9.69
N ARG A 592 -26.67 18.86 10.56
CA ARG A 592 -26.90 18.90 12.01
C ARG A 592 -26.36 20.19 12.64
N ARG A 593 -25.10 20.55 12.34
CA ARG A 593 -24.45 21.78 12.84
C ARG A 593 -24.88 23.06 12.12
N GLY A 594 -25.75 22.98 11.11
CA GLY A 594 -26.15 24.14 10.31
C GLY A 594 -25.01 24.73 9.47
N LYS A 595 -23.97 23.93 9.15
CA LYS A 595 -22.96 24.27 8.12
C LYS A 595 -23.55 24.14 6.71
N ALA A 596 -24.48 23.22 6.52
CA ALA A 596 -25.32 23.10 5.33
C ALA A 596 -26.81 23.19 5.73
N ASP A 597 -27.63 23.72 4.83
CA ASP A 597 -29.09 23.83 5.03
C ASP A 597 -29.81 22.58 4.51
N VAL A 598 -29.27 21.97 3.45
CA VAL A 598 -29.78 20.75 2.79
C VAL A 598 -28.63 19.77 2.58
N GLY A 599 -28.85 18.49 2.84
CA GLY A 599 -27.91 17.41 2.54
C GLY A 599 -28.52 16.36 1.62
N ALA A 600 -27.68 15.62 0.88
CA ALA A 600 -28.09 14.45 0.12
C ALA A 600 -27.61 13.15 0.79
N SER A 601 -28.48 12.14 0.89
CA SER A 601 -28.12 10.82 1.45
C SER A 601 -28.92 9.69 0.80
N ILE A 602 -28.69 8.45 1.22
CA ILE A 602 -29.64 7.35 0.99
C ILE A 602 -30.78 7.41 2.00
N GLU A 603 -31.97 6.99 1.57
CA GLU A 603 -33.21 7.03 2.37
C GLU A 603 -33.08 6.33 3.73
N SER A 604 -32.54 5.11 3.74
CA SER A 604 -32.37 4.27 4.93
C SER A 604 -31.49 4.90 6.02
N ASP A 605 -30.58 5.80 5.64
CA ASP A 605 -29.67 6.46 6.59
C ASP A 605 -30.32 7.64 7.32
N ILE A 606 -31.45 8.13 6.79
CA ILE A 606 -32.12 9.34 7.28
C ILE A 606 -33.49 9.01 7.88
N GLU A 607 -34.25 8.08 7.31
CA GLU A 607 -35.66 7.84 7.69
C GLU A 607 -35.86 7.53 9.18
N LYS A 608 -34.85 6.97 9.87
CA LYS A 608 -34.89 6.60 11.29
C LYS A 608 -34.30 7.65 12.24
N LYS A 609 -33.90 8.82 11.72
CA LYS A 609 -33.19 9.87 12.48
C LYS A 609 -34.10 11.08 12.72
N PRO A 610 -34.69 11.22 13.92
CA PRO A 610 -35.70 12.25 14.20
C PRO A 610 -35.14 13.69 14.14
N GLU A 611 -33.82 13.87 14.22
CA GLU A 611 -33.19 15.18 14.07
C GLU A 611 -33.22 15.72 12.62
N PHE A 612 -33.55 14.86 11.65
CA PHE A 612 -33.63 15.20 10.24
C PHE A 612 -35.05 15.04 9.69
N ARG A 613 -35.34 15.78 8.63
CA ARG A 613 -36.58 15.67 7.86
C ARG A 613 -36.25 15.57 6.37
N ILE A 614 -36.80 14.56 5.70
CA ILE A 614 -36.68 14.40 4.26
C ILE A 614 -37.61 15.39 3.56
N ILE A 615 -37.09 16.11 2.56
CA ILE A 615 -37.83 17.10 1.76
C ILE A 615 -38.00 16.66 0.30
N HIS A 616 -37.30 15.61 -0.12
CA HIS A 616 -37.42 15.03 -1.46
C HIS A 616 -36.97 13.57 -1.46
N HIS A 617 -37.72 12.72 -2.16
CA HIS A 617 -37.32 11.35 -2.50
C HIS A 617 -37.08 11.27 -4.00
N SER A 618 -35.92 10.74 -4.40
CA SER A 618 -35.63 10.50 -5.80
C SER A 618 -36.45 9.33 -6.35
N ARG A 619 -36.37 9.14 -7.68
CA ARG A 619 -36.74 7.84 -8.27
C ARG A 619 -35.80 6.73 -7.80
N ALA A 620 -36.24 5.49 -8.00
CA ALA A 620 -35.45 4.29 -7.68
C ALA A 620 -34.10 4.27 -8.42
N ILE A 621 -33.03 4.02 -7.68
CA ILE A 621 -31.66 3.87 -8.15
C ILE A 621 -31.33 2.38 -8.12
N PRO A 622 -30.90 1.76 -9.24
CA PRO A 622 -30.49 0.36 -9.24
C PRO A 622 -29.23 0.18 -8.38
N VAL A 623 -29.08 -0.96 -7.72
CA VAL A 623 -27.86 -1.30 -6.96
C VAL A 623 -26.63 -1.40 -7.86
N ALA A 624 -25.43 -1.37 -7.26
CA ALA A 624 -24.20 -1.63 -8.00
C ALA A 624 -24.11 -3.12 -8.38
N GLY A 625 -23.44 -3.40 -9.50
CA GLY A 625 -23.29 -4.74 -10.06
C GLY A 625 -21.86 -5.26 -10.13
N VAL A 626 -21.77 -6.58 -10.31
CA VAL A 626 -20.59 -7.29 -10.76
C VAL A 626 -20.79 -7.68 -12.21
N PHE A 627 -19.80 -7.41 -13.05
CA PHE A 627 -19.91 -7.63 -14.49
C PHE A 627 -18.72 -8.39 -15.07
N ILE A 628 -18.96 -9.11 -16.17
CA ILE A 628 -17.96 -9.87 -16.92
C ILE A 628 -17.74 -9.30 -18.33
N SER A 629 -16.49 -9.29 -18.77
CA SER A 629 -16.03 -8.65 -19.99
C SER A 629 -16.51 -9.34 -21.27
N PRO A 630 -16.84 -8.57 -22.32
CA PRO A 630 -17.11 -9.13 -23.63
C PRO A 630 -15.86 -9.66 -24.36
N LYS A 631 -14.64 -9.40 -23.85
CA LYS A 631 -13.39 -9.93 -24.42
C LYS A 631 -13.09 -11.39 -24.03
N LEU A 632 -13.86 -11.96 -23.11
CA LEU A 632 -13.79 -13.39 -22.78
C LEU A 632 -14.62 -14.20 -23.79
N SER A 633 -14.16 -15.43 -24.07
CA SER A 633 -14.90 -16.35 -24.94
C SER A 633 -16.32 -16.62 -24.40
N VAL A 634 -17.24 -17.04 -25.27
CA VAL A 634 -18.60 -17.41 -24.83
C VAL A 634 -18.54 -18.57 -23.84
N SER A 635 -17.68 -19.55 -24.10
CA SER A 635 -17.47 -20.71 -23.22
C SER A 635 -16.93 -20.31 -21.84
N ASP A 636 -15.94 -19.41 -21.78
CA ASP A 636 -15.35 -18.97 -20.51
C ASP A 636 -16.33 -18.11 -19.72
N ARG A 637 -17.10 -17.23 -20.39
CA ARG A 637 -18.16 -16.45 -19.74
C ARG A 637 -19.24 -17.33 -19.13
N ASN A 638 -19.75 -18.30 -19.88
CA ASN A 638 -20.79 -19.21 -19.39
C ASN A 638 -20.29 -20.02 -18.18
N GLN A 639 -19.04 -20.47 -18.21
CA GLN A 639 -18.44 -21.17 -17.08
C GLN A 639 -18.34 -20.28 -15.85
N ILE A 640 -17.80 -19.06 -16.00
CA ILE A 640 -17.65 -18.13 -14.87
C ILE A 640 -19.02 -17.76 -14.31
N MET A 641 -20.02 -17.50 -15.16
CA MET A 641 -21.39 -17.25 -14.73
C MET A 641 -21.96 -18.42 -13.92
N GLN A 642 -21.73 -19.66 -14.34
CA GLN A 642 -22.16 -20.83 -13.59
C GLN A 642 -21.45 -20.94 -12.24
N ILE A 643 -20.13 -20.68 -12.20
CA ILE A 643 -19.34 -20.70 -10.96
C ILE A 643 -19.86 -19.66 -9.97
N PHE A 644 -20.10 -18.42 -10.42
CA PHE A 644 -20.67 -17.37 -9.57
C PHE A 644 -22.09 -17.71 -9.06
N ARG A 645 -22.90 -18.42 -9.86
CA ARG A 645 -24.24 -18.88 -9.43
C ARG A 645 -24.18 -20.00 -8.38
N GLN A 646 -23.11 -20.78 -8.37
CA GLN A 646 -22.90 -21.93 -7.49
C GLN A 646 -21.98 -21.61 -6.31
N ALA A 647 -21.54 -20.36 -6.17
CA ALA A 647 -20.65 -19.93 -5.11
C ALA A 647 -21.29 -20.20 -3.73
N PRO A 648 -20.53 -20.77 -2.76
CA PRO A 648 -20.98 -20.90 -1.38
C PRO A 648 -21.44 -19.57 -0.80
N ARG A 649 -22.46 -19.58 0.06
CA ARG A 649 -23.00 -18.35 0.68
C ARG A 649 -21.92 -17.60 1.45
N GLU A 650 -21.04 -18.32 2.13
CA GLU A 650 -19.95 -17.75 2.91
C GLU A 650 -19.02 -16.90 2.04
N ILE A 651 -18.72 -17.36 0.82
CA ILE A 651 -17.88 -16.62 -0.15
C ILE A 651 -18.64 -15.42 -0.69
N MET A 652 -19.88 -15.63 -1.12
CA MET A 652 -20.74 -14.54 -1.63
C MET A 652 -20.91 -13.45 -0.58
N ASP A 653 -21.08 -13.84 0.67
CA ASP A 653 -21.34 -12.92 1.77
C ASP A 653 -20.11 -12.07 2.07
N LYS A 654 -18.92 -12.70 2.08
CA LYS A 654 -17.64 -12.04 2.30
C LYS A 654 -17.38 -10.93 1.29
N VAL A 655 -17.70 -11.15 0.00
CA VAL A 655 -17.50 -10.16 -1.08
C VAL A 655 -18.72 -9.27 -1.33
N ASN A 656 -19.76 -9.34 -0.50
CA ASN A 656 -21.00 -8.59 -0.67
C ASN A 656 -21.65 -8.82 -2.05
N TYR A 657 -21.69 -10.08 -2.50
CA TYR A 657 -22.26 -10.49 -3.77
C TYR A 657 -23.61 -11.17 -3.61
N GLN A 658 -24.58 -10.87 -4.47
CA GLN A 658 -25.83 -11.63 -4.55
C GLN A 658 -26.22 -11.98 -5.98
N ASN A 659 -26.77 -13.17 -6.14
CA ASN A 659 -27.32 -13.64 -7.40
C ASN A 659 -28.78 -13.18 -7.54
N ILE A 660 -28.97 -11.96 -8.04
CA ILE A 660 -30.29 -11.39 -8.36
C ILE A 660 -30.41 -11.08 -9.85
N ALA A 661 -31.65 -10.95 -10.33
CA ALA A 661 -31.90 -10.50 -11.70
C ALA A 661 -31.36 -9.09 -11.92
N GLU A 662 -30.82 -8.83 -13.12
CA GLU A 662 -30.25 -7.53 -13.48
C GLU A 662 -31.33 -6.42 -13.38
N PRO A 663 -31.10 -5.36 -12.61
CA PRO A 663 -32.02 -4.23 -12.55
C PRO A 663 -31.93 -3.36 -13.82
N ASN A 664 -32.94 -2.53 -14.07
CA ASN A 664 -32.95 -1.62 -15.20
C ASN A 664 -32.12 -0.36 -14.90
N TYR A 665 -31.07 -0.13 -15.71
CA TYR A 665 -30.17 1.04 -15.61
C TYR A 665 -30.52 2.21 -16.55
N ASP A 666 -31.51 2.08 -17.44
CA ASP A 666 -31.80 3.05 -18.50
C ASP A 666 -32.06 4.45 -17.96
N TYR A 667 -32.83 4.54 -16.87
CA TYR A 667 -33.12 5.80 -16.19
C TYR A 667 -31.84 6.43 -15.61
N LEU A 668 -30.99 5.62 -14.94
CA LEU A 668 -29.72 6.09 -14.42
C LEU A 668 -28.78 6.54 -15.56
N GLY A 669 -28.88 5.92 -16.74
CA GLY A 669 -28.19 6.34 -17.94
C GLY A 669 -28.62 7.72 -18.45
N GLN A 670 -29.92 8.05 -18.35
CA GLN A 670 -30.44 9.38 -18.67
C GLN A 670 -29.91 10.43 -17.69
N ILE A 671 -29.96 10.16 -16.38
CA ILE A 671 -29.38 11.00 -15.34
C ILE A 671 -27.89 11.21 -15.60
N SER A 672 -27.15 10.12 -15.83
CA SER A 672 -25.71 10.16 -16.07
C SER A 672 -25.34 11.09 -17.23
N ARG A 673 -26.05 11.01 -18.37
CA ARG A 673 -25.81 11.93 -19.49
C ARG A 673 -26.03 13.38 -19.10
N LYS A 674 -27.14 13.68 -18.42
CA LYS A 674 -27.50 15.06 -18.07
C LYS A 674 -26.55 15.64 -17.02
N THR A 675 -26.18 14.87 -16.01
CA THR A 675 -25.24 15.31 -14.97
C THR A 675 -23.84 15.50 -15.56
N GLU A 676 -23.40 14.65 -16.49
CA GLU A 676 -22.11 14.83 -17.17
C GLU A 676 -22.08 16.07 -18.08
N GLU A 677 -23.21 16.49 -18.65
CA GLU A 677 -23.30 17.81 -19.30
C GLU A 677 -23.03 18.95 -18.30
N ILE A 678 -23.70 18.92 -17.14
CA ILE A 678 -23.52 19.92 -16.08
C ILE A 678 -22.06 19.97 -15.63
N ARG A 679 -21.44 18.81 -15.38
CA ARG A 679 -20.04 18.72 -14.93
C ARG A 679 -19.03 19.30 -15.91
N LYS A 680 -19.34 19.34 -17.20
CA LYS A 680 -18.46 19.93 -18.21
C LYS A 680 -18.45 21.46 -18.16
N CYS A 681 -19.53 22.08 -17.68
CA CYS A 681 -19.70 23.54 -17.71
C CYS A 681 -19.73 24.18 -16.32
N ALA A 682 -20.00 23.42 -15.26
CA ALA A 682 -20.07 23.91 -13.88
C ALA A 682 -18.77 23.61 -13.11
N ASP A 683 -18.23 24.63 -12.43
CA ASP A 683 -17.10 24.50 -11.51
C ASP A 683 -17.63 24.30 -10.09
N PHE A 684 -17.64 23.06 -9.60
CA PHE A 684 -18.11 22.72 -8.25
C PHE A 684 -17.17 23.23 -7.13
N ASN A 685 -16.03 23.83 -7.46
CA ASN A 685 -15.14 24.50 -6.49
C ASN A 685 -15.46 25.99 -6.34
N LYS A 686 -16.38 26.54 -7.15
CA LYS A 686 -16.76 27.95 -7.12
C LYS A 686 -18.24 28.11 -6.90
N ASN A 687 -18.59 28.81 -5.82
CA ASN A 687 -19.96 29.16 -5.51
C ASN A 687 -20.34 30.53 -6.09
N PRO A 688 -21.58 30.69 -6.60
CA PRO A 688 -22.63 29.67 -6.69
C PRO A 688 -22.45 28.74 -7.90
N VAL A 689 -22.84 27.48 -7.75
CA VAL A 689 -22.81 26.46 -8.81
C VAL A 689 -24.11 26.47 -9.58
N GLN A 690 -24.02 26.45 -10.91
CA GLN A 690 -25.18 26.31 -11.82
C GLN A 690 -25.40 24.84 -12.16
N PHE A 691 -26.57 24.29 -11.80
CA PHE A 691 -26.98 22.94 -12.18
C PHE A 691 -27.61 22.91 -13.59
N PHE A 692 -27.02 23.65 -14.52
CA PHE A 692 -27.37 23.70 -15.94
C PHE A 692 -26.24 24.41 -16.69
N CYS A 693 -26.08 24.13 -17.98
CA CYS A 693 -25.17 24.90 -18.83
C CYS A 693 -25.92 26.06 -19.49
N GLN A 694 -25.30 27.23 -19.53
CA GLN A 694 -25.77 28.33 -20.37
C GLN A 694 -25.58 27.92 -21.84
N LYS A 695 -26.58 28.19 -22.67
CA LYS A 695 -26.57 27.87 -24.11
C LYS A 695 -25.67 28.81 -24.88
#